data_AF-A0A3A4YUT5-F1
#
_entry.id   AF-A0A3A4YUT5-F1
#
_cell.length_a   1.000
_cell.length_b   1.000
_cell.length_c   1.000
_cell.angle_alpha   90.00
_cell.angle_beta   90.00
_cell.angle_gamma   90.00
#
_symmetry.space_group_name_H-M   'P 1'
#
loop_
_entity.id
_entity.type
_entity.pdbx_description
1 polymer ?
#
loop_
_entity_poly.entity_id
_entity_poly.type
_entity_poly.pdbx_seq_one_letter_code
_entity_poly.pdbx_strand_id
1 'polypeptide(L)'
;MVSRCWASLIMFLCSFVFILSASAVPFPDTGQTGCYDNDKEIPCPNSGQPFYGQDANFTINPPSYTKLDSNGNPLGDSATSWAMVRDNVTGLIWEVKQNKDGVKNYNDPRDADNQYTWYDPSDPYPGTPGDGTDTKDFLDALNNARFGGFDDWRLPSIKELTCLADYGKSSPVINTDYFPDTYLKSYWSSTSDNIAAWCMDFGLGFQGWNIFKFSKNYAMAVRGGKIGNQFVDNGDGTVTDISSGLMWQKGSARDGGGNYKTCNWEEALKHSEDMVLGGYSDWRLPSIRELSSIIDYSRMNPAIDTTYFPDTAASHLPSEMVYWSSTTIDNLEDLAWVTSFYYGLICFAPNGKKGTGYVRAVRGGQSAASGNLRVDIEPEGARNAGAGWRVAGTEPWRASGYVENGIAVGSYTVEFKVISGWNRPENALADIKTGETANLVGVYSQQGAAQSILYVNRNDPFCGGKAPCYASIKAALDAPGEAKLIMVTQGNYGEDLEFTQNQNVKIEGGYNDAFGERGYPTAVSKVSVMNGTLVTDNLEIRDNSSATVAQGNIAKDKHPPEADIYSDGKRRTGLSLADLTAIVVRGTVEDHLLNSRSRIIECSWDVKNEDSLFIGEFIRNIYRHSLGRNPQPWAIDLWESYVLYLSNIYRISMEIVFWDVVSVFFTSQEYMERKRSRSEFIEDSHKVLLWREPLAEESLYWIGRNWTERQLLHALACSHEFTALLKEGLAWAEGDPWRNILAHVYAGLLDRIPEPAEFALWESDNGEDKIREVILNITSSKEFDHICTNDEDKSSRLYLTLEGRAAYP
;
A
#
# COMPACT_ATOMS: atom_id res chain seq x y z
N MET A 1 -46.36 5.29 45.40
CA MET A 1 -47.54 5.94 44.78
C MET A 1 -47.10 7.31 44.31
N VAL A 2 -47.04 7.72 43.04
CA VAL A 2 -47.40 7.17 41.73
C VAL A 2 -46.47 7.84 40.71
N SER A 3 -45.89 7.02 39.84
CA SER A 3 -45.52 7.23 38.42
C SER A 3 -45.70 8.63 37.81
N ARG A 4 -44.66 9.08 37.08
CA ARG A 4 -44.79 9.43 35.65
C ARG A 4 -43.40 9.46 34.98
N CYS A 5 -43.19 8.50 34.08
CA CYS A 5 -42.24 8.55 32.96
C CYS A 5 -42.37 9.89 32.20
N TRP A 6 -41.36 10.29 31.44
CA TRP A 6 -41.45 10.73 30.04
C TRP A 6 -40.08 10.46 29.39
N ALA A 7 -40.13 9.82 28.22
CA ALA A 7 -38.99 9.48 27.40
C ALA A 7 -38.49 10.71 26.62
N SER A 8 -37.20 10.77 26.33
CA SER A 8 -36.68 11.49 25.17
C SER A 8 -35.45 10.76 24.64
N LEU A 9 -35.64 10.21 23.44
CA LEU A 9 -34.62 9.68 22.54
C LEU A 9 -33.53 10.74 22.31
N ILE A 10 -32.25 10.36 22.45
CA ILE A 10 -31.16 11.02 21.75
C ILE A 10 -30.54 9.97 20.83
N MET A 11 -30.83 10.12 19.53
CA MET A 11 -30.15 9.41 18.45
C MET A 11 -28.66 9.74 18.50
N PHE A 12 -27.81 8.75 18.76
CA PHE A 12 -26.40 8.83 18.42
C PHE A 12 -26.29 8.62 16.90
N LEU A 13 -26.00 9.70 16.16
CA LEU A 13 -25.51 9.59 14.79
C LEU A 13 -24.18 8.84 14.83
N CYS A 14 -24.16 7.59 14.40
CA CYS A 14 -22.93 6.94 13.94
C CYS A 14 -22.49 7.64 12.65
N SER A 15 -21.62 8.64 12.78
CA SER A 15 -20.83 9.13 11.66
C SER A 15 -19.80 8.05 11.31
N PHE A 16 -20.19 7.11 10.45
CA PHE A 16 -19.24 6.31 9.69
C PHE A 16 -18.45 7.28 8.80
N VAL A 17 -17.28 7.71 9.27
CA VAL A 17 -16.28 8.26 8.35
C VAL A 17 -15.70 7.06 7.62
N PHE A 18 -16.26 6.76 6.44
CA PHE A 18 -15.56 5.97 5.43
C PHE A 18 -14.32 6.76 5.06
N ILE A 19 -13.17 6.41 5.63
CA ILE A 19 -11.89 6.79 5.05
C ILE A 19 -11.76 5.89 3.82
N LEU A 20 -12.17 6.42 2.67
CA LEU A 20 -11.79 5.90 1.36
C LEU A 20 -10.26 5.88 1.34
N SER A 21 -9.67 4.69 1.46
CA SER A 21 -8.31 4.46 1.01
C SER A 21 -8.27 4.91 -0.45
N ALA A 22 -7.61 6.02 -0.73
CA ALA A 22 -7.34 6.45 -2.10
C ALA A 22 -6.38 5.42 -2.70
N SER A 23 -6.93 4.36 -3.27
CA SER A 23 -6.21 3.46 -4.17
C SER A 23 -5.71 4.31 -5.32
N ALA A 24 -4.45 4.16 -5.71
CA ALA A 24 -4.00 4.56 -7.03
C ALA A 24 -4.99 3.97 -8.05
N VAL A 25 -5.51 4.82 -8.95
CA VAL A 25 -6.41 4.39 -10.02
C VAL A 25 -5.59 4.44 -11.30
N PRO A 26 -5.11 3.30 -11.81
CA PRO A 26 -4.36 3.28 -13.06
C PRO A 26 -5.23 3.77 -14.21
N PHE A 27 -4.61 4.39 -15.20
CA PHE A 27 -5.30 4.79 -16.44
C PHE A 27 -5.32 3.60 -17.41
N PRO A 28 -6.46 3.28 -18.05
CA PRO A 28 -6.51 2.27 -19.09
C PRO A 28 -5.62 2.66 -20.27
N ASP A 29 -4.99 1.67 -20.90
CA ASP A 29 -4.21 1.85 -22.11
C ASP A 29 -5.05 2.42 -23.26
N THR A 30 -4.37 2.81 -24.34
CA THR A 30 -5.03 3.29 -25.56
C THR A 30 -5.74 2.20 -26.34
N GLY A 31 -5.36 0.92 -26.14
CA GLY A 31 -5.80 -0.21 -26.95
C GLY A 31 -4.99 -0.41 -28.25
N GLN A 32 -3.98 0.42 -28.52
CA GLN A 32 -3.13 0.29 -29.71
C GLN A 32 -2.19 -0.91 -29.60
N THR A 33 -2.28 -1.84 -30.56
CA THR A 33 -1.44 -3.06 -30.60
C THR A 33 -0.44 -3.09 -31.76
N GLY A 34 -0.58 -2.20 -32.74
CA GLY A 34 0.33 -2.08 -33.89
C GLY A 34 1.41 -1.04 -33.68
N CYS A 35 2.59 -1.23 -34.28
CA CYS A 35 3.67 -0.25 -34.31
C CYS A 35 3.78 0.37 -35.71
N TYR A 36 4.29 1.60 -35.80
CA TYR A 36 4.27 2.39 -37.02
C TYR A 36 5.60 3.11 -37.25
N ASP A 37 5.95 3.36 -38.50
CA ASP A 37 6.96 4.35 -38.87
C ASP A 37 6.26 5.71 -39.13
N ASN A 38 6.92 6.59 -39.90
CA ASN A 38 6.36 7.91 -40.25
C ASN A 38 5.25 7.85 -41.32
N ASP A 39 5.06 6.73 -41.99
CA ASP A 39 4.22 6.61 -43.18
C ASP A 39 3.27 5.40 -43.15
N LYS A 40 3.56 4.35 -42.37
CA LYS A 40 2.79 3.09 -42.35
C LYS A 40 2.97 2.24 -41.09
N GLU A 41 2.16 1.20 -40.94
CA GLU A 41 2.37 0.12 -39.96
C GLU A 41 3.65 -0.70 -40.25
N ILE A 42 4.37 -1.06 -39.19
CA ILE A 42 5.60 -1.87 -39.21
C ILE A 42 5.56 -2.94 -38.10
N PRO A 43 6.36 -4.02 -38.20
CA PRO A 43 6.60 -4.89 -37.06
C PRO A 43 7.18 -4.10 -35.88
N CYS A 44 6.72 -4.40 -34.67
CA CYS A 44 7.19 -3.68 -33.48
C CYS A 44 8.71 -3.80 -33.31
N PRO A 45 9.44 -2.65 -33.30
CA PRO A 45 10.89 -2.65 -33.18
C PRO A 45 11.34 -3.10 -31.79
N ASN A 46 12.58 -3.58 -31.70
CA ASN A 46 13.27 -3.87 -30.44
C ASN A 46 14.05 -2.65 -29.94
N SER A 47 14.44 -2.63 -28.67
CA SER A 47 15.27 -1.55 -28.10
C SER A 47 16.53 -1.30 -28.93
N GLY A 48 16.84 -0.02 -29.13
CA GLY A 48 17.91 0.48 -29.98
C GLY A 48 17.60 0.53 -31.47
N GLN A 49 16.46 0.01 -31.92
CA GLN A 49 16.02 0.14 -33.32
C GLN A 49 15.23 1.44 -33.54
N PRO A 50 15.23 2.00 -34.77
CA PRO A 50 14.36 3.12 -35.11
C PRO A 50 12.91 2.86 -34.73
N PHE A 51 12.24 3.90 -34.21
CA PHE A 51 10.85 3.86 -33.75
C PHE A 51 10.56 2.94 -32.55
N TYR A 52 11.55 2.50 -31.78
CA TYR A 52 11.28 1.84 -30.50
C TYR A 52 10.73 2.81 -29.44
N GLY A 53 9.88 2.30 -28.54
CA GLY A 53 9.27 3.06 -27.46
C GLY A 53 7.88 3.61 -27.80
N GLN A 54 7.22 3.05 -28.82
CA GLN A 54 5.85 3.36 -29.20
C GLN A 54 4.83 2.78 -28.21
N ASP A 55 3.57 3.17 -28.35
CA ASP A 55 2.47 2.69 -27.51
C ASP A 55 2.42 1.15 -27.48
N ALA A 56 2.34 0.52 -28.65
CA ALA A 56 2.29 -0.94 -28.80
C ALA A 56 3.57 -1.70 -28.40
N ASN A 57 4.69 -1.00 -28.13
CA ASN A 57 5.86 -1.64 -27.54
C ASN A 57 5.63 -2.00 -26.06
N PHE A 58 4.61 -1.42 -25.44
CA PHE A 58 4.24 -1.67 -24.06
C PHE A 58 2.77 -2.12 -24.02
N THR A 59 2.44 -3.02 -23.11
CA THR A 59 1.06 -3.24 -22.73
C THR A 59 0.95 -2.67 -21.33
N ILE A 60 0.10 -1.66 -21.10
CA ILE A 60 0.05 -0.96 -19.81
C ILE A 60 -1.40 -0.80 -19.41
N ASN A 61 -1.86 -1.60 -18.45
CA ASN A 61 -3.27 -1.59 -18.01
C ASN A 61 -4.25 -1.70 -19.20
N PRO A 62 -4.19 -2.79 -19.99
CA PRO A 62 -5.02 -2.92 -21.19
C PRO A 62 -6.51 -2.75 -20.84
N PRO A 63 -7.31 -2.05 -21.67
CA PRO A 63 -8.73 -1.86 -21.41
C PRO A 63 -9.43 -3.18 -21.12
N SER A 64 -10.06 -3.26 -19.95
CA SER A 64 -10.68 -4.48 -19.45
C SER A 64 -12.02 -4.14 -18.82
N TYR A 65 -13.06 -4.88 -19.19
CA TYR A 65 -14.43 -4.56 -18.83
C TYR A 65 -15.18 -5.80 -18.32
N THR A 66 -16.08 -5.60 -17.36
CA THR A 66 -17.03 -6.62 -16.90
C THR A 66 -18.46 -6.13 -17.14
N LYS A 67 -19.28 -6.93 -17.85
CA LYS A 67 -20.72 -6.68 -18.00
C LYS A 67 -21.43 -6.88 -16.66
N LEU A 68 -22.36 -6.01 -16.30
CA LEU A 68 -23.15 -6.11 -15.06
C LEU A 68 -24.66 -6.12 -15.34
N ASP A 69 -25.41 -6.92 -14.58
CA ASP A 69 -26.88 -6.94 -14.62
C ASP A 69 -27.51 -5.68 -13.97
N SER A 70 -28.83 -5.61 -13.97
CA SER A 70 -29.59 -4.48 -13.39
C SER A 70 -29.49 -4.35 -11.86
N ASN A 71 -28.86 -5.30 -11.18
CA ASN A 71 -28.60 -5.28 -9.74
C ASN A 71 -27.11 -5.05 -9.43
N GLY A 72 -26.27 -4.82 -10.45
CA GLY A 72 -24.83 -4.63 -10.30
C GLY A 72 -24.02 -5.92 -10.17
N ASN A 73 -24.61 -7.09 -10.41
CA ASN A 73 -23.88 -8.35 -10.39
C ASN A 73 -23.14 -8.57 -11.72
N PRO A 74 -21.91 -9.08 -11.72
CA PRO A 74 -21.20 -9.41 -12.94
C PRO A 74 -21.88 -10.53 -13.71
N LEU A 75 -21.79 -10.40 -15.02
CA LEU A 75 -22.25 -11.34 -16.01
C LEU A 75 -21.05 -11.93 -16.74
N GLY A 76 -21.19 -13.15 -17.26
CA GLY A 76 -20.17 -13.74 -18.11
C GLY A 76 -20.05 -13.02 -19.44
N ASP A 77 -18.89 -13.11 -20.09
CA ASP A 77 -18.58 -12.40 -21.34
C ASP A 77 -19.58 -12.69 -22.47
N SER A 78 -20.15 -13.91 -22.47
CA SER A 78 -21.17 -14.36 -23.44
C SER A 78 -22.57 -13.78 -23.21
N ALA A 79 -22.77 -12.97 -22.16
CA ALA A 79 -24.05 -12.31 -21.92
C ALA A 79 -24.41 -11.39 -23.08
N THR A 80 -25.65 -11.55 -23.57
CA THR A 80 -26.21 -10.80 -24.70
C THR A 80 -26.96 -9.54 -24.26
N SER A 81 -27.13 -9.33 -22.95
CA SER A 81 -27.76 -8.14 -22.39
C SER A 81 -27.17 -7.83 -21.01
N TRP A 82 -26.95 -6.55 -20.73
CA TRP A 82 -26.43 -6.04 -19.46
C TRP A 82 -26.89 -4.60 -19.27
N ALA A 83 -26.91 -4.12 -18.04
CA ALA A 83 -27.38 -2.77 -17.71
C ALA A 83 -26.23 -1.78 -17.49
N MET A 84 -25.08 -2.27 -17.03
CA MET A 84 -23.91 -1.46 -16.70
C MET A 84 -22.64 -2.18 -17.12
N VAL A 85 -21.54 -1.44 -17.20
CA VAL A 85 -20.20 -1.99 -17.44
C VAL A 85 -19.26 -1.48 -16.36
N ARG A 86 -18.53 -2.38 -15.71
CA ARG A 86 -17.41 -2.03 -14.84
C ARG A 86 -16.13 -2.02 -15.67
N ASP A 87 -15.38 -0.92 -15.61
CA ASP A 87 -13.99 -0.87 -16.05
C ASP A 87 -13.12 -1.50 -14.95
N ASN A 88 -12.45 -2.60 -15.28
CA ASN A 88 -11.64 -3.38 -14.35
C ASN A 88 -10.30 -2.71 -14.03
N VAL A 89 -9.86 -1.73 -14.84
CA VAL A 89 -8.64 -0.95 -14.60
C VAL A 89 -8.93 0.16 -13.60
N THR A 90 -9.99 0.95 -13.84
CA THR A 90 -10.30 2.12 -13.00
C THR A 90 -11.22 1.79 -11.82
N GLY A 91 -11.92 0.65 -11.86
CA GLY A 91 -12.98 0.30 -10.92
C GLY A 91 -14.28 1.08 -11.11
N LEU A 92 -14.35 1.99 -12.09
CA LEU A 92 -15.54 2.78 -12.39
C LEU A 92 -16.64 1.90 -12.98
N ILE A 93 -17.89 2.23 -12.65
CA ILE A 93 -19.07 1.58 -13.22
C ILE A 93 -19.82 2.60 -14.08
N TRP A 94 -20.11 2.20 -15.30
CA TRP A 94 -20.70 3.02 -16.36
C TRP A 94 -22.11 2.56 -16.67
N GLU A 95 -23.00 3.52 -16.86
CA GLU A 95 -24.32 3.28 -17.43
C GLU A 95 -24.20 2.94 -18.92
N VAL A 96 -24.93 1.91 -19.35
CA VAL A 96 -24.96 1.47 -20.74
C VAL A 96 -26.26 1.90 -21.39
N LYS A 97 -26.13 2.61 -22.52
CA LYS A 97 -27.24 3.06 -23.36
C LYS A 97 -28.00 1.90 -23.98
N GLN A 98 -29.26 2.16 -24.30
CA GLN A 98 -30.18 1.23 -24.96
C GLN A 98 -31.10 1.99 -25.94
N ASN A 99 -31.90 1.28 -26.73
CA ASN A 99 -32.98 1.85 -27.54
C ASN A 99 -32.50 2.92 -28.55
N LYS A 100 -31.39 2.67 -29.25
CA LYS A 100 -30.89 3.54 -30.34
C LYS A 100 -31.74 3.38 -31.61
N ASP A 101 -33.00 3.81 -31.56
CA ASP A 101 -34.01 3.63 -32.61
C ASP A 101 -34.34 4.92 -33.39
N GLY A 102 -33.72 6.04 -33.01
CA GLY A 102 -33.92 7.36 -33.59
C GLY A 102 -35.06 8.15 -32.94
N VAL A 103 -35.70 7.64 -31.88
CA VAL A 103 -36.85 8.24 -31.21
C VAL A 103 -36.53 8.52 -29.75
N LYS A 104 -36.40 9.80 -29.40
CA LYS A 104 -36.14 10.24 -28.02
C LYS A 104 -37.26 9.85 -27.06
N ASN A 105 -36.95 9.10 -26.00
CA ASN A 105 -37.83 8.82 -24.87
C ASN A 105 -37.21 9.26 -23.53
N TYR A 106 -37.53 10.48 -23.08
CA TYR A 106 -37.03 11.02 -21.81
C TYR A 106 -37.60 10.33 -20.54
N ASN A 107 -38.60 9.44 -20.66
CA ASN A 107 -39.01 8.60 -19.54
C ASN A 107 -38.05 7.42 -19.29
N ASP A 108 -37.20 7.11 -20.27
CA ASP A 108 -36.10 6.16 -20.13
C ASP A 108 -34.76 6.92 -20.24
N PRO A 109 -34.10 7.25 -19.11
CA PRO A 109 -32.84 8.02 -19.15
C PRO A 109 -31.72 7.31 -19.93
N ARG A 110 -31.83 6.00 -20.16
CA ARG A 110 -30.85 5.19 -20.88
C ARG A 110 -31.08 5.11 -22.39
N ASP A 111 -32.17 5.68 -22.88
CA ASP A 111 -32.41 5.83 -24.31
C ASP A 111 -31.25 6.60 -24.96
N ALA A 112 -30.60 5.97 -25.94
CA ALA A 112 -29.41 6.44 -26.62
C ALA A 112 -29.64 7.69 -27.46
N ASP A 113 -30.87 7.96 -27.88
CA ASP A 113 -31.23 9.10 -28.72
C ASP A 113 -31.48 10.37 -27.90
N ASN A 114 -31.64 10.23 -26.58
CA ASN A 114 -31.85 11.36 -25.67
C ASN A 114 -30.65 12.31 -25.66
N GLN A 115 -30.95 13.60 -25.79
CA GLN A 115 -29.97 14.69 -25.72
C GLN A 115 -30.37 15.70 -24.66
N TYR A 116 -29.37 16.21 -23.95
CA TYR A 116 -29.53 17.03 -22.76
C TYR A 116 -28.77 18.35 -22.90
N THR A 117 -29.34 19.44 -22.37
CA THR A 117 -28.54 20.63 -22.05
C THR A 117 -27.66 20.37 -20.83
N TRP A 118 -26.55 21.07 -20.72
CA TRP A 118 -25.69 20.93 -19.54
C TRP A 118 -26.27 21.76 -18.39
N TYR A 119 -26.54 21.10 -17.26
CA TYR A 119 -27.01 21.74 -16.04
C TYR A 119 -26.47 21.01 -14.79
N ASP A 120 -25.82 21.76 -13.91
CA ASP A 120 -25.40 21.33 -12.56
C ASP A 120 -25.60 22.50 -11.58
N PRO A 121 -26.54 22.41 -10.63
CA PRO A 121 -26.84 23.51 -9.70
C PRO A 121 -25.72 23.78 -8.69
N SER A 122 -24.75 22.87 -8.55
CA SER A 122 -23.60 23.03 -7.66
C SER A 122 -22.43 23.76 -8.33
N ASP A 123 -22.44 23.86 -9.67
CA ASP A 123 -21.42 24.59 -10.43
C ASP A 123 -21.65 26.12 -10.30
N PRO A 124 -20.59 26.94 -10.15
CA PRO A 124 -20.71 28.40 -10.08
C PRO A 124 -21.43 29.03 -11.28
N TYR A 125 -21.39 28.34 -12.42
CA TYR A 125 -22.07 28.71 -13.65
C TYR A 125 -22.96 27.54 -14.09
N PRO A 126 -24.13 27.36 -13.48
CA PRO A 126 -24.83 26.09 -13.46
C PRO A 126 -25.34 25.62 -14.81
N GLY A 127 -25.24 26.42 -15.87
CA GLY A 127 -25.71 26.07 -17.21
C GLY A 127 -27.19 26.37 -17.40
N THR A 128 -27.81 25.69 -18.36
CA THR A 128 -29.20 25.95 -18.77
C THR A 128 -30.10 24.83 -18.27
N PRO A 129 -30.96 25.09 -17.27
CA PRO A 129 -32.00 24.15 -16.88
C PRO A 129 -32.90 23.91 -18.09
N GLY A 130 -33.13 22.65 -18.41
CA GLY A 130 -34.06 22.24 -19.45
C GLY A 130 -35.12 21.40 -18.78
N ASP A 131 -36.33 21.92 -18.57
CA ASP A 131 -37.46 21.22 -17.90
C ASP A 131 -37.61 19.76 -18.38
N GLY A 132 -37.03 18.79 -17.64
CA GLY A 132 -37.01 17.36 -17.95
C GLY A 132 -36.01 16.90 -19.02
N THR A 133 -35.11 17.77 -19.48
CA THR A 133 -34.18 17.52 -20.60
C THR A 133 -32.78 18.10 -20.39
N ASP A 134 -32.33 18.20 -19.14
CA ASP A 134 -30.93 18.54 -18.82
C ASP A 134 -30.18 17.40 -18.11
N THR A 135 -28.87 17.56 -17.94
CA THR A 135 -28.00 16.53 -17.32
C THR A 135 -28.38 16.23 -15.87
N LYS A 136 -28.98 17.18 -15.15
CA LYS A 136 -29.44 16.93 -13.78
C LYS A 136 -30.71 16.09 -13.80
N ASP A 137 -31.66 16.35 -14.69
CA ASP A 137 -32.85 15.50 -14.84
C ASP A 137 -32.47 14.05 -15.18
N PHE A 138 -31.50 13.88 -16.09
CA PHE A 138 -30.94 12.57 -16.44
C PHE A 138 -30.39 11.82 -15.21
N LEU A 139 -29.59 12.50 -14.38
CA LEU A 139 -28.98 11.90 -13.19
C LEU A 139 -30.02 11.66 -12.08
N ASP A 140 -30.94 12.61 -11.87
CA ASP A 140 -32.03 12.46 -10.90
C ASP A 140 -32.91 11.26 -11.27
N ALA A 141 -33.21 11.04 -12.55
CA ALA A 141 -33.98 9.88 -13.01
C ALA A 141 -33.28 8.55 -12.66
N LEU A 142 -31.97 8.44 -12.91
CA LEU A 142 -31.19 7.24 -12.56
C LEU A 142 -31.13 7.02 -11.05
N ASN A 143 -30.84 8.07 -10.28
CA ASN A 143 -30.65 7.99 -8.83
C ASN A 143 -31.97 7.72 -8.09
N ASN A 144 -33.06 8.37 -8.48
CA ASN A 144 -34.39 8.13 -7.90
C ASN A 144 -34.90 6.72 -8.21
N ALA A 145 -34.56 6.17 -9.39
CA ALA A 145 -34.87 4.79 -9.76
C ALA A 145 -33.98 3.76 -9.05
N ARG A 146 -32.95 4.20 -8.31
CA ARG A 146 -31.88 3.37 -7.77
C ARG A 146 -31.28 2.46 -8.83
N PHE A 147 -30.97 3.01 -10.00
CA PHE A 147 -30.51 2.23 -11.15
C PHE A 147 -29.29 1.37 -10.79
N GLY A 148 -29.35 0.07 -11.08
CA GLY A 148 -28.28 -0.85 -10.68
C GLY A 148 -28.27 -1.23 -9.19
N GLY A 149 -29.26 -0.79 -8.41
CA GLY A 149 -29.24 -0.83 -6.94
C GLY A 149 -28.65 0.42 -6.28
N PHE A 150 -28.25 1.43 -7.08
CA PHE A 150 -27.40 2.55 -6.65
C PHE A 150 -28.04 3.92 -6.89
N ASP A 151 -27.69 4.89 -6.06
CA ASP A 151 -28.27 6.24 -6.00
C ASP A 151 -27.20 7.36 -6.00
N ASP A 152 -25.98 7.03 -6.40
CA ASP A 152 -24.79 7.90 -6.44
C ASP A 152 -24.24 8.07 -7.88
N TRP A 153 -25.08 7.91 -8.90
CA TRP A 153 -24.73 8.20 -10.29
C TRP A 153 -24.44 9.68 -10.50
N ARG A 154 -23.36 9.95 -11.23
CA ARG A 154 -22.88 11.29 -11.54
C ARG A 154 -22.43 11.42 -12.98
N LEU A 155 -22.32 12.65 -13.46
CA LEU A 155 -21.68 12.93 -14.73
C LEU A 155 -20.15 12.70 -14.60
N PRO A 156 -19.50 11.98 -15.53
CA PRO A 156 -18.05 11.74 -15.49
C PRO A 156 -17.29 13.04 -15.70
N SER A 157 -16.12 13.19 -15.07
CA SER A 157 -15.17 14.21 -15.46
C SER A 157 -14.63 13.92 -16.88
N ILE A 158 -14.04 14.92 -17.54
CA ILE A 158 -13.48 14.69 -18.88
C ILE A 158 -12.36 13.63 -18.86
N LYS A 159 -11.57 13.56 -17.78
CA LYS A 159 -10.53 12.51 -17.58
C LYS A 159 -11.15 11.12 -17.55
N GLU A 160 -12.20 10.93 -16.76
CA GLU A 160 -12.91 9.65 -16.66
C GLU A 160 -13.57 9.29 -17.99
N LEU A 161 -14.25 10.23 -18.63
CA LEU A 161 -14.98 9.97 -19.88
C LEU A 161 -14.03 9.62 -21.02
N THR A 162 -12.86 10.28 -21.07
CA THR A 162 -11.82 9.93 -22.04
C THR A 162 -11.31 8.50 -21.84
N CYS A 163 -11.27 7.94 -20.61
CA CYS A 163 -10.81 6.56 -20.34
C CYS A 163 -11.63 5.45 -21.03
N LEU A 164 -12.80 5.75 -21.59
CA LEU A 164 -13.57 4.82 -22.42
C LEU A 164 -13.10 4.76 -23.89
N ALA A 165 -12.26 5.71 -24.31
CA ALA A 165 -11.87 5.88 -25.71
C ALA A 165 -10.71 4.93 -26.13
N ASP A 166 -10.96 3.93 -26.96
CA ASP A 166 -9.97 3.12 -27.66
C ASP A 166 -9.33 3.93 -28.79
N TYR A 167 -8.14 4.47 -28.53
CA TYR A 167 -7.34 5.24 -29.49
C TYR A 167 -6.56 4.35 -30.47
N GLY A 168 -6.62 3.01 -30.30
CA GLY A 168 -6.20 2.05 -31.30
C GLY A 168 -7.16 1.91 -32.49
N LYS A 169 -8.29 2.62 -32.49
CA LYS A 169 -9.31 2.62 -33.54
C LYS A 169 -9.59 4.02 -34.06
N SER A 170 -9.89 4.13 -35.35
CA SER A 170 -10.24 5.40 -36.00
C SER A 170 -11.70 5.82 -35.76
N SER A 171 -12.63 4.86 -35.78
CA SER A 171 -14.06 5.05 -35.48
C SER A 171 -14.79 3.69 -35.42
N PRO A 172 -15.69 3.46 -34.44
CA PRO A 172 -15.88 4.23 -33.23
C PRO A 172 -14.70 4.06 -32.28
N VAL A 173 -14.38 5.09 -31.50
CA VAL A 173 -13.35 5.01 -30.47
C VAL A 173 -13.88 4.43 -29.17
N ILE A 174 -15.08 3.85 -29.11
CA ILE A 174 -15.60 3.21 -27.89
C ILE A 174 -15.77 1.72 -28.15
N ASN A 175 -15.53 0.89 -27.14
CA ASN A 175 -15.69 -0.55 -27.29
C ASN A 175 -17.19 -0.92 -27.39
N THR A 176 -17.65 -1.17 -28.63
CA THR A 176 -19.06 -1.49 -28.92
C THR A 176 -19.52 -2.85 -28.41
N ASP A 177 -18.60 -3.74 -28.04
CA ASP A 177 -18.98 -5.03 -27.44
C ASP A 177 -19.49 -4.87 -25.99
N TYR A 178 -19.15 -3.75 -25.36
CA TYR A 178 -19.59 -3.37 -24.01
C TYR A 178 -20.54 -2.16 -24.02
N PHE A 179 -20.44 -1.30 -25.03
CA PHE A 179 -21.25 -0.08 -25.19
C PHE A 179 -21.95 -0.04 -26.57
N PRO A 180 -22.84 -1.00 -26.88
CA PRO A 180 -23.36 -1.22 -28.24
C PRO A 180 -24.22 -0.07 -28.76
N ASP A 181 -25.04 0.52 -27.90
CA ASP A 181 -26.00 1.57 -28.27
C ASP A 181 -25.46 2.98 -28.03
N THR A 182 -24.17 3.15 -27.76
CA THR A 182 -23.58 4.50 -27.67
C THR A 182 -23.74 5.22 -29.01
N TYR A 183 -24.37 6.39 -28.98
CA TYR A 183 -24.41 7.29 -30.13
C TYR A 183 -23.01 7.84 -30.43
N LEU A 184 -22.55 7.85 -31.68
CA LEU A 184 -21.16 8.22 -32.02
C LEU A 184 -20.99 9.74 -32.19
N LYS A 185 -21.23 10.47 -31.10
CA LYS A 185 -21.20 11.94 -30.99
C LYS A 185 -20.68 12.37 -29.62
N SER A 186 -20.71 13.67 -29.35
CA SER A 186 -20.27 14.27 -28.10
C SER A 186 -21.12 13.89 -26.88
N TYR A 187 -20.46 13.44 -25.82
CA TYR A 187 -21.04 13.21 -24.48
C TYR A 187 -20.53 14.25 -23.50
N TRP A 188 -21.44 14.80 -22.71
CA TRP A 188 -21.11 15.77 -21.67
C TRP A 188 -20.25 15.17 -20.56
N SER A 189 -19.32 16.00 -20.06
CA SER A 189 -18.60 15.76 -18.81
C SER A 189 -18.98 16.79 -17.75
N SER A 190 -18.69 16.50 -16.48
CA SER A 190 -18.81 17.46 -15.36
C SER A 190 -17.71 18.52 -15.36
N THR A 191 -16.68 18.37 -16.20
CA THR A 191 -15.61 19.37 -16.34
C THR A 191 -16.14 20.56 -17.14
N SER A 192 -16.12 21.74 -16.54
CA SER A 192 -16.85 22.91 -17.04
C SER A 192 -16.07 24.23 -16.83
N ASP A 193 -16.47 25.26 -17.57
CA ASP A 193 -16.08 26.67 -17.37
C ASP A 193 -17.36 27.55 -17.33
N ASN A 194 -17.24 28.87 -17.42
CA ASN A 194 -18.32 29.81 -17.18
C ASN A 194 -19.51 29.72 -18.15
N ILE A 195 -19.29 29.42 -19.44
CA ILE A 195 -20.33 29.38 -20.46
C ILE A 195 -20.36 28.04 -21.21
N ALA A 196 -19.36 27.18 -20.98
CA ALA A 196 -19.15 25.95 -21.73
C ALA A 196 -18.84 24.76 -20.81
N ALA A 197 -19.04 23.56 -21.34
CA ALA A 197 -18.61 22.33 -20.71
C ALA A 197 -17.81 21.48 -21.70
N TRP A 198 -16.94 20.64 -21.16
CA TRP A 198 -16.12 19.71 -21.94
C TRP A 198 -16.95 18.49 -22.34
N CYS A 199 -16.68 17.97 -23.54
CA CYS A 199 -17.30 16.74 -24.02
C CYS A 199 -16.28 15.80 -24.67
N MET A 200 -16.63 14.52 -24.74
CA MET A 200 -15.89 13.50 -25.48
C MET A 200 -16.72 13.02 -26.68
N ASP A 201 -16.17 13.10 -27.90
CA ASP A 201 -16.81 12.54 -29.09
C ASP A 201 -16.34 11.11 -29.35
N PHE A 202 -17.24 10.13 -29.17
CA PHE A 202 -16.92 8.71 -29.39
C PHE A 202 -16.90 8.28 -30.87
N GLY A 203 -17.28 9.16 -31.78
CA GLY A 203 -17.18 8.90 -33.22
C GLY A 203 -15.76 9.12 -33.74
N LEU A 204 -15.06 10.15 -33.24
CA LEU A 204 -13.76 10.57 -33.77
C LEU A 204 -12.63 10.65 -32.72
N GLY A 205 -12.92 10.43 -31.43
CA GLY A 205 -11.90 10.48 -30.38
C GLY A 205 -11.52 11.88 -29.90
N PHE A 206 -12.22 12.92 -30.36
CA PHE A 206 -11.90 14.31 -30.03
C PHE A 206 -12.56 14.77 -28.73
N GLN A 207 -11.81 15.56 -27.96
CA GLN A 207 -12.35 16.35 -26.87
C GLN A 207 -12.89 17.67 -27.41
N GLY A 208 -14.19 17.92 -27.26
CA GLY A 208 -14.79 19.19 -27.61
C GLY A 208 -14.54 20.21 -26.51
N TRP A 209 -13.80 21.27 -26.86
CA TRP A 209 -13.63 22.44 -26.01
C TRP A 209 -14.68 23.52 -26.34
N ASN A 210 -15.09 24.29 -25.34
CA ASN A 210 -16.00 25.43 -25.48
C ASN A 210 -17.39 25.11 -26.06
N ILE A 211 -17.91 23.91 -25.83
CA ILE A 211 -19.29 23.61 -26.20
C ILE A 211 -20.22 24.31 -25.21
N PHE A 212 -20.98 25.29 -25.71
CA PHE A 212 -21.85 26.09 -24.86
C PHE A 212 -22.87 25.24 -24.11
N LYS A 213 -23.06 25.52 -22.81
CA LYS A 213 -23.93 24.76 -21.90
C LYS A 213 -25.41 24.70 -22.35
N PHE A 214 -25.85 25.63 -23.21
CA PHE A 214 -27.19 25.64 -23.81
C PHE A 214 -27.36 24.68 -25.01
N SER A 215 -26.26 24.08 -25.50
CA SER A 215 -26.31 23.11 -26.60
C SER A 215 -26.86 21.77 -26.11
N LYS A 216 -27.48 20.99 -26.99
CA LYS A 216 -27.93 19.63 -26.68
C LYS A 216 -26.87 18.62 -27.11
N ASN A 217 -26.35 17.84 -26.16
CA ASN A 217 -25.43 16.72 -26.41
C ASN A 217 -25.87 15.48 -25.62
N TYR A 218 -25.20 14.36 -25.83
CA TYR A 218 -25.51 13.11 -25.14
C TYR A 218 -24.94 13.13 -23.71
N ALA A 219 -25.44 12.28 -22.84
CA ALA A 219 -24.96 12.15 -21.46
C ALA A 219 -24.81 10.67 -21.11
N MET A 220 -23.77 10.34 -20.35
CA MET A 220 -23.53 9.00 -19.82
C MET A 220 -23.21 9.15 -18.34
N ALA A 221 -23.74 8.26 -17.51
CA ALA A 221 -23.49 8.31 -16.07
C ALA A 221 -22.35 7.36 -15.68
N VAL A 222 -21.59 7.78 -14.68
CA VAL A 222 -20.55 6.98 -14.04
C VAL A 222 -20.76 6.98 -12.53
N ARG A 223 -20.24 5.97 -11.86
CA ARG A 223 -20.14 5.91 -10.40
C ARG A 223 -18.86 5.19 -9.96
N GLY A 224 -18.53 5.32 -8.67
CA GLY A 224 -17.29 4.82 -8.08
C GLY A 224 -16.32 5.95 -7.68
N GLY A 225 -15.06 5.59 -7.42
CA GLY A 225 -13.98 6.53 -7.08
C GLY A 225 -13.82 7.63 -8.13
N LYS A 226 -13.13 8.72 -7.80
CA LYS A 226 -12.81 9.77 -8.78
C LYS A 226 -11.38 9.63 -9.24
N ILE A 227 -11.15 9.71 -10.55
CA ILE A 227 -9.79 9.76 -11.10
C ILE A 227 -9.24 11.17 -10.86
N GLY A 228 -8.11 11.23 -10.16
CA GLY A 228 -7.37 12.47 -9.88
C GLY A 228 -5.88 12.25 -10.05
N ASN A 229 -5.11 13.29 -9.76
CA ASN A 229 -3.65 13.22 -9.75
C ASN A 229 -3.16 13.66 -8.38
N GLN A 230 -2.10 13.01 -7.91
CA GLN A 230 -1.41 13.40 -6.69
C GLN A 230 0.08 13.37 -6.96
N PHE A 231 0.67 14.55 -7.14
CA PHE A 231 2.05 14.68 -7.55
C PHE A 231 3.01 14.83 -6.36
N VAL A 232 4.19 14.23 -6.49
CA VAL A 232 5.33 14.39 -5.58
C VAL A 232 6.54 14.81 -6.41
N ASP A 233 7.18 15.89 -6.00
CA ASP A 233 8.47 16.32 -6.55
C ASP A 233 9.58 15.52 -5.88
N ASN A 234 10.35 14.77 -6.67
CA ASN A 234 11.42 13.91 -6.14
C ASN A 234 12.73 14.69 -5.91
N GLY A 235 12.79 15.97 -6.29
CA GLY A 235 13.97 16.82 -6.06
C GLY A 235 15.16 16.55 -6.99
N ASP A 236 15.01 15.64 -7.96
CA ASP A 236 16.05 15.16 -8.88
C ASP A 236 15.76 15.48 -10.35
N GLY A 237 14.77 16.36 -10.60
CA GLY A 237 14.27 16.67 -11.94
C GLY A 237 13.11 15.78 -12.41
N THR A 238 12.56 14.93 -11.54
CA THR A 238 11.40 14.08 -11.82
C THR A 238 10.21 14.38 -10.88
N VAL A 239 9.01 14.02 -11.33
CA VAL A 239 7.74 14.15 -10.59
C VAL A 239 7.01 12.81 -10.62
N THR A 240 6.67 12.26 -9.46
CA THR A 240 5.87 11.04 -9.35
C THR A 240 4.39 11.40 -9.25
N ASP A 241 3.54 10.81 -10.09
CA ASP A 241 2.09 10.80 -9.89
C ASP A 241 1.69 9.55 -9.10
N ILE A 242 1.42 9.71 -7.80
CA ILE A 242 1.04 8.63 -6.90
C ILE A 242 -0.27 7.97 -7.36
N SER A 243 -1.16 8.72 -8.04
CA SER A 243 -2.46 8.20 -8.45
C SER A 243 -2.35 7.17 -9.58
N SER A 244 -1.37 7.33 -10.47
CA SER A 244 -1.16 6.42 -11.60
C SER A 244 0.05 5.49 -11.43
N GLY A 245 0.94 5.78 -10.48
CA GLY A 245 2.24 5.10 -10.33
C GLY A 245 3.24 5.47 -11.42
N LEU A 246 2.95 6.49 -12.25
CA LEU A 246 3.83 6.98 -13.29
C LEU A 246 4.81 8.02 -12.74
N MET A 247 6.03 8.03 -13.25
CA MET A 247 7.02 9.05 -12.96
C MET A 247 7.34 9.83 -14.24
N TRP A 248 7.36 11.14 -14.12
CA TRP A 248 7.42 12.09 -15.23
C TRP A 248 8.70 12.91 -15.17
N GLN A 249 9.25 13.23 -16.34
CA GLN A 249 10.20 14.32 -16.48
C GLN A 249 9.54 15.62 -16.00
N LYS A 250 10.19 16.37 -15.09
CA LYS A 250 9.62 17.58 -14.46
C LYS A 250 9.50 18.77 -15.42
N GLY A 251 10.60 19.13 -16.07
CA GLY A 251 10.63 20.19 -17.08
C GLY A 251 10.36 19.65 -18.48
N SER A 252 10.02 20.53 -19.43
CA SER A 252 10.07 20.15 -20.84
C SER A 252 11.50 19.86 -21.27
N ALA A 253 11.69 18.93 -22.21
CA ALA A 253 13.00 18.64 -22.76
C ALA A 253 13.68 19.92 -23.32
N ARG A 254 14.99 20.04 -23.10
CA ARG A 254 15.83 21.16 -23.56
C ARG A 254 16.88 20.69 -24.57
N ASP A 255 17.24 21.56 -25.51
CA ASP A 255 18.39 21.34 -26.39
C ASP A 255 19.71 21.70 -25.67
N GLY A 256 20.85 21.40 -26.30
CA GLY A 256 22.17 21.73 -25.73
C GLY A 256 22.46 23.23 -25.58
N GLY A 257 21.58 24.10 -26.09
CA GLY A 257 21.65 25.56 -25.97
C GLY A 257 20.66 26.14 -24.95
N GLY A 258 19.87 25.31 -24.26
CA GLY A 258 18.89 25.74 -23.26
C GLY A 258 17.51 26.13 -23.82
N ASN A 259 17.27 26.02 -25.13
CA ASN A 259 15.93 26.20 -25.71
C ASN A 259 15.07 24.95 -25.51
N TYR A 260 13.75 25.07 -25.69
CA TYR A 260 12.89 23.90 -25.72
C TYR A 260 13.28 22.97 -26.88
N LYS A 261 13.50 21.70 -26.59
CA LYS A 261 13.81 20.69 -27.60
C LYS A 261 12.55 20.38 -28.39
N THR A 262 12.62 20.59 -29.70
CA THR A 262 11.60 20.16 -30.65
C THR A 262 12.17 19.06 -31.53
N CYS A 263 11.43 17.96 -31.65
CA CYS A 263 11.82 16.77 -32.39
C CYS A 263 10.70 16.35 -33.34
N ASN A 264 11.05 15.65 -34.42
CA ASN A 264 10.04 14.83 -35.09
C ASN A 264 9.69 13.60 -34.24
N TRP A 265 8.69 12.83 -34.66
CA TRP A 265 8.16 11.73 -33.84
C TRP A 265 9.19 10.62 -33.59
N GLU A 266 9.96 10.22 -34.60
CA GLU A 266 11.06 9.24 -34.47
C GLU A 266 12.14 9.74 -33.49
N GLU A 267 12.54 11.00 -33.61
CA GLU A 267 13.49 11.65 -32.73
C GLU A 267 12.96 11.79 -31.29
N ALA A 268 11.65 11.96 -31.11
CA ALA A 268 11.01 12.05 -29.80
C ALA A 268 10.99 10.70 -29.05
N LEU A 269 10.67 9.63 -29.79
CA LEU A 269 10.78 8.25 -29.31
C LEU A 269 12.23 7.96 -28.87
N LYS A 270 13.19 8.20 -29.78
CA LYS A 270 14.61 8.01 -29.51
C LYS A 270 15.12 8.87 -28.35
N HIS A 271 14.70 10.13 -28.28
CA HIS A 271 15.12 11.03 -27.20
C HIS A 271 14.69 10.52 -25.83
N SER A 272 13.49 9.93 -25.75
CA SER A 272 12.98 9.37 -24.51
C SER A 272 13.71 8.09 -24.14
N GLU A 273 13.97 7.20 -25.10
CA GLU A 273 14.75 5.96 -24.89
C GLU A 273 16.19 6.24 -24.42
N ASP A 274 16.87 7.24 -25.01
CA ASP A 274 18.24 7.59 -24.66
C ASP A 274 18.35 8.39 -23.33
N MET A 275 17.21 8.73 -22.70
CA MET A 275 17.20 9.62 -21.54
C MET A 275 17.70 8.92 -20.28
N VAL A 276 18.62 9.59 -19.57
CA VAL A 276 19.01 9.24 -18.20
C VAL A 276 18.70 10.42 -17.28
N LEU A 277 17.77 10.23 -16.35
CA LEU A 277 17.28 11.27 -15.45
C LEU A 277 16.85 10.65 -14.10
N GLY A 278 17.16 11.32 -12.98
CA GLY A 278 16.81 10.83 -11.64
C GLY A 278 17.46 9.49 -11.27
N GLY A 279 18.57 9.11 -11.93
CA GLY A 279 19.19 7.79 -11.75
C GLY A 279 18.55 6.66 -12.56
N TYR A 280 17.58 6.96 -13.43
CA TYR A 280 16.84 5.99 -14.23
C TYR A 280 17.13 6.13 -15.73
N SER A 281 17.06 5.01 -16.46
CA SER A 281 17.36 4.90 -17.90
C SER A 281 16.30 4.12 -18.70
N ASP A 282 15.12 3.93 -18.13
CA ASP A 282 13.96 3.19 -18.69
C ASP A 282 12.83 4.15 -19.10
N TRP A 283 13.21 5.38 -19.49
CA TRP A 283 12.30 6.42 -19.94
C TRP A 283 11.75 6.11 -21.32
N ARG A 284 10.50 6.51 -21.57
CA ARG A 284 9.81 6.34 -22.85
C ARG A 284 8.89 7.52 -23.14
N LEU A 285 8.47 7.61 -24.39
CA LEU A 285 7.46 8.57 -24.79
C LEU A 285 6.09 8.10 -24.23
N PRO A 286 5.30 8.97 -23.60
CA PRO A 286 4.02 8.59 -23.02
C PRO A 286 2.99 8.26 -24.09
N SER A 287 2.09 7.31 -23.82
CA SER A 287 0.89 7.16 -24.67
C SER A 287 -0.02 8.37 -24.51
N ILE A 288 -0.96 8.59 -25.43
CA ILE A 288 -1.86 9.74 -25.33
C ILE A 288 -2.72 9.70 -24.05
N ARG A 289 -2.98 8.49 -23.54
CA ARG A 289 -3.64 8.24 -22.26
C ARG A 289 -2.85 8.76 -21.09
N GLU A 290 -1.58 8.40 -21.02
CA GLU A 290 -0.70 8.85 -19.96
C GLU A 290 -0.48 10.36 -20.05
N LEU A 291 -0.22 10.88 -21.24
CA LEU A 291 0.06 12.31 -21.43
C LEU A 291 -1.16 13.19 -21.11
N SER A 292 -2.38 12.72 -21.41
CA SER A 292 -3.61 13.44 -21.06
C SER A 292 -3.93 13.36 -19.56
N SER A 293 -3.43 12.35 -18.85
CA SER A 293 -3.66 12.20 -17.41
C SER A 293 -3.14 13.39 -16.60
N ILE A 294 -2.06 14.03 -17.04
CA ILE A 294 -1.43 15.17 -16.33
C ILE A 294 -2.00 16.54 -16.73
N ILE A 295 -3.00 16.60 -17.62
CA ILE A 295 -3.67 17.86 -17.96
C ILE A 295 -4.47 18.37 -16.74
N ASP A 296 -4.35 19.66 -16.45
CA ASP A 296 -5.21 20.36 -15.50
C ASP A 296 -6.24 21.20 -16.27
N TYR A 297 -7.45 20.66 -16.35
CA TYR A 297 -8.57 21.28 -17.08
C TYR A 297 -9.17 22.50 -16.38
N SER A 298 -8.73 22.83 -15.16
CA SER A 298 -9.17 24.05 -14.45
C SER A 298 -8.45 25.32 -14.90
N ARG A 299 -7.43 25.18 -15.76
CA ARG A 299 -6.57 26.29 -16.20
C ARG A 299 -6.15 26.16 -17.66
N MET A 300 -5.61 27.26 -18.18
CA MET A 300 -5.12 27.39 -19.55
C MET A 300 -3.75 28.08 -19.51
N ASN A 301 -2.89 27.76 -20.48
CA ASN A 301 -1.61 28.43 -20.71
C ASN A 301 -0.64 28.48 -19.49
N PRO A 302 -0.09 27.33 -19.06
CA PRO A 302 -0.40 25.97 -19.51
C PRO A 302 -1.50 25.30 -18.65
N ALA A 303 -2.28 24.42 -19.28
CA ALA A 303 -3.27 23.51 -18.72
C ALA A 303 -2.60 22.30 -18.02
N ILE A 304 -1.74 22.59 -17.05
CA ILE A 304 -1.02 21.62 -16.22
C ILE A 304 -0.71 22.27 -14.87
N ASP A 305 -0.50 21.48 -13.81
CA ASP A 305 -0.05 22.02 -12.53
C ASP A 305 1.39 22.54 -12.60
N THR A 306 1.53 23.85 -12.76
CA THR A 306 2.82 24.54 -12.85
C THR A 306 3.65 24.50 -11.57
N THR A 307 3.10 24.05 -10.44
CA THR A 307 3.87 23.85 -9.21
C THR A 307 4.81 22.67 -9.38
N TYR A 308 4.31 21.59 -9.96
CA TYR A 308 5.08 20.37 -10.23
C TYR A 308 5.74 20.40 -11.60
N PHE A 309 5.12 21.05 -12.59
CA PHE A 309 5.61 21.14 -13.97
C PHE A 309 5.89 22.60 -14.40
N PRO A 310 6.82 23.31 -13.74
CA PRO A 310 7.00 24.77 -13.89
C PRO A 310 7.46 25.21 -15.28
N ASP A 311 8.22 24.37 -15.99
CA ASP A 311 8.79 24.67 -17.32
C ASP A 311 8.04 23.95 -18.45
N THR A 312 6.71 23.98 -18.41
CA THR A 312 5.89 23.43 -19.50
C THR A 312 5.75 24.45 -20.63
N ALA A 313 6.23 24.10 -21.82
CA ALA A 313 6.03 24.91 -23.00
C ALA A 313 4.54 24.95 -23.37
N ALA A 314 4.00 26.15 -23.58
CA ALA A 314 2.66 26.35 -24.11
C ALA A 314 2.67 27.52 -25.09
N SER A 315 2.06 27.30 -26.25
CA SER A 315 1.92 28.33 -27.29
C SER A 315 0.49 28.33 -27.81
N HIS A 316 -0.02 29.53 -28.10
CA HIS A 316 -1.37 29.75 -28.58
C HIS A 316 -1.56 29.37 -30.06
N LEU A 317 -0.47 29.10 -30.80
CA LEU A 317 -0.50 28.73 -32.22
C LEU A 317 -0.55 27.20 -32.37
N PRO A 318 -1.68 26.64 -32.84
CA PRO A 318 -1.88 25.18 -32.89
C PRO A 318 -0.97 24.46 -33.89
N SER A 319 -0.35 25.17 -34.85
CA SER A 319 0.44 24.58 -35.93
C SER A 319 1.90 24.29 -35.59
N GLU A 320 2.42 24.71 -34.43
CA GLU A 320 3.87 24.72 -34.20
C GLU A 320 4.36 23.98 -32.95
N MET A 321 3.52 23.72 -31.93
CA MET A 321 4.04 23.44 -30.57
C MET A 321 3.13 22.54 -29.71
N VAL A 322 2.99 21.27 -30.10
CA VAL A 322 2.27 20.20 -29.37
C VAL A 322 3.25 19.25 -28.66
N TYR A 323 2.81 18.51 -27.66
CA TYR A 323 3.58 17.42 -27.05
C TYR A 323 3.27 16.10 -27.73
N TRP A 324 4.32 15.40 -28.15
CA TRP A 324 4.20 14.08 -28.74
C TRP A 324 3.68 13.06 -27.74
N SER A 325 2.77 12.21 -28.21
CA SER A 325 2.53 10.90 -27.59
C SER A 325 3.12 9.79 -28.46
N SER A 326 3.25 8.61 -27.89
CA SER A 326 3.68 7.38 -28.57
C SER A 326 2.56 6.71 -29.37
N THR A 327 1.35 7.26 -29.35
CA THR A 327 0.14 6.68 -29.97
C THR A 327 -0.07 7.21 -31.39
N THR A 328 -0.06 6.32 -32.38
CA THR A 328 -0.40 6.63 -33.79
C THR A 328 -1.91 6.74 -33.96
N ILE A 329 -2.39 7.49 -34.96
CA ILE A 329 -3.82 7.48 -35.32
C ILE A 329 -4.09 6.30 -36.24
N ASP A 330 -4.97 5.40 -35.82
CA ASP A 330 -5.41 4.28 -36.66
C ASP A 330 -6.04 4.79 -37.98
N ASN A 331 -5.78 4.10 -39.09
CA ASN A 331 -6.15 4.48 -40.46
C ASN A 331 -5.64 5.86 -40.96
N LEU A 332 -4.80 6.56 -40.19
CA LEU A 332 -4.08 7.79 -40.56
C LEU A 332 -2.64 7.67 -40.07
N GLU A 333 -1.94 6.68 -40.61
CA GLU A 333 -0.66 6.15 -40.11
C GLU A 333 0.48 7.20 -40.12
N ASP A 334 0.36 8.25 -40.92
CA ASP A 334 1.27 9.39 -41.00
C ASP A 334 1.07 10.42 -39.88
N LEU A 335 0.01 10.28 -39.08
CA LEU A 335 -0.34 11.15 -37.95
C LEU A 335 -0.17 10.41 -36.60
N ALA A 336 0.14 11.19 -35.56
CA ALA A 336 0.10 10.72 -34.17
C ALA A 336 -0.83 11.59 -33.34
N TRP A 337 -1.40 11.02 -32.28
CA TRP A 337 -2.12 11.78 -31.27
C TRP A 337 -1.14 12.63 -30.47
N VAL A 338 -1.55 13.84 -30.13
CA VAL A 338 -0.72 14.83 -29.43
C VAL A 338 -1.57 15.62 -28.43
N THR A 339 -0.90 16.21 -27.44
CA THR A 339 -1.55 17.09 -26.47
C THR A 339 -1.06 18.53 -26.64
N SER A 340 -1.98 19.49 -26.64
CA SER A 340 -1.67 20.91 -26.46
C SER A 340 -1.94 21.32 -25.01
N PHE A 341 -0.88 21.57 -24.23
CA PHE A 341 -1.00 22.17 -22.90
C PHE A 341 -1.41 23.64 -22.93
N TYR A 342 -1.53 24.31 -24.08
CA TYR A 342 -2.11 25.65 -24.07
C TYR A 342 -3.59 25.57 -23.66
N TYR A 343 -4.38 24.75 -24.35
CA TYR A 343 -5.83 24.59 -24.11
C TYR A 343 -6.19 23.36 -23.27
N GLY A 344 -5.27 22.40 -23.06
CA GLY A 344 -5.57 21.11 -22.46
C GLY A 344 -6.31 20.17 -23.43
N LEU A 345 -5.93 20.18 -24.72
CA LEU A 345 -6.62 19.45 -25.78
C LEU A 345 -5.83 18.23 -26.24
N ILE A 346 -6.55 17.12 -26.50
CA ILE A 346 -6.07 15.99 -27.32
C ILE A 346 -6.44 16.26 -28.78
N CYS A 347 -5.46 16.24 -29.68
CA CYS A 347 -5.65 16.44 -31.11
C CYS A 347 -4.66 15.60 -31.92
N PHE A 348 -4.63 15.77 -33.24
CA PHE A 348 -3.65 15.15 -34.12
C PHE A 348 -2.51 16.11 -34.46
N ALA A 349 -1.32 15.56 -34.74
CA ALA A 349 -0.18 16.35 -35.16
C ALA A 349 -0.46 17.08 -36.49
N PRO A 350 -0.47 18.44 -36.53
CA PRO A 350 -0.92 19.21 -37.69
C PRO A 350 -0.03 19.04 -38.93
N ASN A 351 1.25 18.70 -38.72
CA ASN A 351 2.24 18.49 -39.78
C ASN A 351 2.66 17.01 -39.91
N GLY A 352 1.85 16.09 -39.38
CA GLY A 352 2.16 14.66 -39.29
C GLY A 352 3.41 14.34 -38.47
N LYS A 353 3.80 13.06 -38.46
CA LYS A 353 4.94 12.55 -37.67
C LYS A 353 6.31 13.15 -38.07
N LYS A 354 6.40 13.69 -39.28
CA LYS A 354 7.59 14.40 -39.81
C LYS A 354 7.69 15.85 -39.34
N GLY A 355 6.61 16.42 -38.82
CA GLY A 355 6.61 17.75 -38.19
C GLY A 355 7.38 17.77 -36.87
N THR A 356 7.57 18.95 -36.29
CA THR A 356 8.25 19.10 -35.00
C THR A 356 7.27 19.29 -33.85
N GLY A 357 7.60 18.72 -32.68
CA GLY A 357 6.84 18.87 -31.44
C GLY A 357 7.73 18.70 -30.20
N TYR A 358 7.17 19.02 -29.03
CA TYR A 358 7.83 18.89 -27.74
C TYR A 358 7.77 17.48 -27.19
N VAL A 359 8.68 17.19 -26.26
CA VAL A 359 8.81 15.88 -25.62
C VAL A 359 8.78 16.06 -24.10
N ARG A 360 8.01 15.18 -23.45
CA ARG A 360 8.06 14.94 -22.00
C ARG A 360 8.08 13.45 -21.80
N ALA A 361 9.17 12.92 -21.26
CA ALA A 361 9.29 11.49 -21.03
C ALA A 361 8.52 11.04 -19.78
N VAL A 362 8.07 9.78 -19.80
CA VAL A 362 7.45 9.08 -18.68
C VAL A 362 8.17 7.76 -18.45
N ARG A 363 8.10 7.25 -17.22
CA ARG A 363 8.51 5.89 -16.86
C ARG A 363 7.53 5.30 -15.83
N GLY A 364 7.67 4.00 -15.59
CA GLY A 364 6.67 3.23 -14.83
C GLY A 364 5.48 2.82 -15.71
N GLY A 365 4.44 2.27 -15.09
CA GLY A 365 3.23 1.80 -15.76
C GLY A 365 3.39 0.53 -16.62
N GLN A 366 4.60 0.06 -16.93
CA GLN A 366 4.83 -1.18 -17.68
C GLN A 366 3.99 -2.33 -17.11
N SER A 367 3.31 -3.13 -17.97
CA SER A 367 2.45 -4.25 -17.55
C SER A 367 3.00 -4.90 -16.31
N ALA A 368 2.28 -4.74 -15.19
CA ALA A 368 2.28 -5.77 -14.20
C ALA A 368 1.86 -7.01 -14.98
N ALA A 369 2.81 -7.88 -15.24
CA ALA A 369 2.59 -9.16 -15.87
C ALA A 369 1.33 -9.78 -15.22
N SER A 370 0.44 -10.51 -15.90
CA SER A 370 -0.86 -10.92 -15.29
C SER A 370 -1.05 -12.42 -15.33
N GLY A 371 -1.81 -12.97 -14.37
CA GLY A 371 -2.14 -14.39 -14.25
C GLY A 371 -3.61 -14.59 -13.85
N ASN A 372 -3.97 -15.80 -13.45
CA ASN A 372 -5.32 -16.20 -13.08
C ASN A 372 -5.34 -16.73 -11.63
N LEU A 373 -6.51 -16.76 -10.99
CA LEU A 373 -6.72 -17.33 -9.66
C LEU A 373 -7.91 -18.30 -9.68
N ARG A 374 -7.69 -19.54 -9.26
CA ARG A 374 -8.74 -20.51 -8.97
C ARG A 374 -8.78 -20.80 -7.47
N VAL A 375 -9.96 -20.80 -6.86
CA VAL A 375 -10.10 -21.19 -5.45
C VAL A 375 -11.13 -22.29 -5.28
N ASP A 376 -10.71 -23.42 -4.73
CA ASP A 376 -11.58 -24.52 -4.33
C ASP A 376 -11.92 -24.40 -2.82
N ILE A 377 -13.10 -24.84 -2.39
CA ILE A 377 -13.56 -24.74 -0.99
C ILE A 377 -13.91 -26.13 -0.48
N GLU A 378 -13.40 -26.49 0.70
CA GLU A 378 -13.65 -27.76 1.38
C GLU A 378 -14.15 -27.54 2.83
N PRO A 379 -14.85 -28.51 3.44
CA PRO A 379 -15.38 -29.73 2.82
C PRO A 379 -16.64 -29.47 1.99
N GLU A 380 -17.15 -30.49 1.27
CA GLU A 380 -18.42 -30.42 0.53
C GLU A 380 -19.59 -29.89 1.37
N GLY A 381 -19.62 -30.22 2.67
CA GLY A 381 -20.62 -29.67 3.60
C GLY A 381 -20.61 -28.14 3.69
N ALA A 382 -19.45 -27.50 3.63
CA ALA A 382 -19.33 -26.04 3.63
C ALA A 382 -19.77 -25.42 2.29
N ARG A 383 -19.45 -26.09 1.17
CA ARG A 383 -19.96 -25.68 -0.16
C ARG A 383 -21.48 -25.70 -0.21
N ASN A 384 -22.09 -26.78 0.25
CA ASN A 384 -23.55 -26.94 0.30
C ASN A 384 -24.22 -25.93 1.25
N ALA A 385 -23.48 -25.44 2.27
CA ALA A 385 -23.92 -24.39 3.18
C ALA A 385 -23.71 -22.96 2.62
N GLY A 386 -23.24 -22.81 1.38
CA GLY A 386 -23.10 -21.52 0.70
C GLY A 386 -21.77 -20.80 0.93
N ALA A 387 -20.71 -21.53 1.26
CA ALA A 387 -19.36 -20.98 1.32
C ALA A 387 -18.94 -20.39 -0.03
N GLY A 388 -18.20 -19.29 0.00
CA GLY A 388 -17.66 -18.61 -1.16
C GLY A 388 -16.31 -17.97 -0.87
N TRP A 389 -15.63 -17.50 -1.90
CA TRP A 389 -14.34 -16.81 -1.83
C TRP A 389 -14.34 -15.53 -2.67
N ARG A 390 -13.39 -14.63 -2.44
CA ARG A 390 -13.14 -13.46 -3.30
C ARG A 390 -11.71 -12.95 -3.10
N VAL A 391 -11.21 -12.14 -4.02
CA VAL A 391 -10.09 -11.24 -3.72
C VAL A 391 -10.59 -10.16 -2.74
N ALA A 392 -9.80 -9.81 -1.74
CA ALA A 392 -10.19 -8.89 -0.67
C ALA A 392 -10.64 -7.54 -1.24
N GLY A 393 -11.81 -7.07 -0.79
CA GLY A 393 -12.41 -5.83 -1.28
C GLY A 393 -13.15 -5.93 -2.62
N THR A 394 -13.19 -7.10 -3.28
CA THR A 394 -13.96 -7.29 -4.51
C THR A 394 -15.36 -7.85 -4.24
N GLU A 395 -16.30 -7.63 -5.15
CA GLU A 395 -17.63 -8.25 -5.13
C GLU A 395 -17.96 -8.75 -6.55
N PRO A 396 -18.78 -9.82 -6.69
CA PRO A 396 -19.42 -10.68 -5.68
C PRO A 396 -18.55 -11.83 -5.15
N TRP A 397 -19.03 -12.56 -4.14
CA TRP A 397 -18.48 -13.88 -3.74
C TRP A 397 -18.52 -14.90 -4.87
N ARG A 398 -17.39 -15.57 -5.13
CA ARG A 398 -17.21 -16.66 -6.10
C ARG A 398 -17.43 -18.03 -5.45
N ALA A 399 -17.97 -18.97 -6.22
CA ALA A 399 -18.13 -20.36 -5.79
C ALA A 399 -16.81 -21.15 -5.89
N SER A 400 -16.74 -22.28 -5.18
CA SER A 400 -15.63 -23.23 -5.29
C SER A 400 -15.35 -23.61 -6.75
N GLY A 401 -14.08 -23.59 -7.15
CA GLY A 401 -13.61 -23.99 -8.48
C GLY A 401 -13.75 -22.93 -9.57
N TYR A 402 -14.30 -21.75 -9.25
CA TYR A 402 -14.30 -20.61 -10.17
C TYR A 402 -12.88 -20.15 -10.48
N VAL A 403 -12.61 -19.72 -11.72
CA VAL A 403 -11.32 -19.17 -12.16
C VAL A 403 -11.49 -17.70 -12.53
N GLU A 404 -10.79 -16.82 -11.84
CA GLU A 404 -10.72 -15.39 -12.09
C GLU A 404 -9.47 -15.07 -12.91
N ASN A 405 -9.64 -14.54 -14.12
CA ASN A 405 -8.55 -14.34 -15.07
C ASN A 405 -8.06 -12.89 -15.08
N GLY A 406 -6.83 -12.68 -15.56
CA GLY A 406 -6.29 -11.34 -15.82
C GLY A 406 -5.99 -10.51 -14.57
N ILE A 407 -5.68 -11.17 -13.46
CA ILE A 407 -5.24 -10.51 -12.23
C ILE A 407 -3.78 -10.10 -12.40
N ALA A 408 -3.42 -8.85 -12.07
CA ALA A 408 -2.03 -8.40 -12.16
C ALA A 408 -1.10 -9.24 -11.26
N VAL A 409 0.16 -9.40 -11.62
CA VAL A 409 1.16 -10.17 -10.85
C VAL A 409 1.41 -9.48 -9.54
N GLY A 410 1.40 -10.26 -8.48
CA GLY A 410 1.45 -9.76 -7.11
C GLY A 410 0.74 -10.69 -6.17
N SER A 411 0.84 -10.38 -4.88
CA SER A 411 0.20 -11.16 -3.83
C SER A 411 -1.15 -10.54 -3.48
N TYR A 412 -2.22 -11.34 -3.58
CA TYR A 412 -3.59 -10.91 -3.31
C TYR A 412 -4.13 -11.62 -2.09
N THR A 413 -4.75 -10.87 -1.20
CA THR A 413 -5.50 -11.49 -0.10
C THR A 413 -6.81 -12.05 -0.66
N VAL A 414 -7.06 -13.33 -0.44
CA VAL A 414 -8.30 -14.03 -0.73
C VAL A 414 -9.09 -14.16 0.55
N GLU A 415 -10.30 -13.61 0.57
CA GLU A 415 -11.24 -13.74 1.67
C GLU A 415 -12.22 -14.87 1.42
N PHE A 416 -12.71 -15.43 2.52
CA PHE A 416 -13.74 -16.46 2.52
C PHE A 416 -15.05 -15.93 3.12
N LYS A 417 -16.17 -16.52 2.74
CA LYS A 417 -17.48 -16.06 3.23
C LYS A 417 -17.79 -16.63 4.60
N VAL A 418 -18.16 -15.79 5.58
CA VAL A 418 -18.64 -16.32 6.86
C VAL A 418 -19.99 -17.03 6.64
N ILE A 419 -20.07 -18.29 7.07
CA ILE A 419 -21.29 -19.12 6.99
C ILE A 419 -21.60 -19.74 8.36
N SER A 420 -22.88 -19.93 8.68
CA SER A 420 -23.32 -20.41 9.99
C SER A 420 -22.90 -21.86 10.26
N GLY A 421 -22.43 -22.16 11.48
CA GLY A 421 -22.06 -23.52 11.91
C GLY A 421 -20.65 -23.96 11.51
N TRP A 422 -19.89 -23.09 10.83
CA TRP A 422 -18.53 -23.35 10.40
C TRP A 422 -17.60 -22.22 10.87
N ASN A 423 -16.44 -22.61 11.38
CA ASN A 423 -15.28 -21.73 11.46
C ASN A 423 -14.76 -21.53 10.05
N ARG A 424 -14.84 -20.29 9.59
CA ARG A 424 -14.29 -19.85 8.33
C ARG A 424 -12.76 -19.98 8.33
N PRO A 425 -12.13 -20.41 7.22
CA PRO A 425 -10.67 -20.30 7.06
C PRO A 425 -10.21 -18.85 7.19
N GLU A 426 -8.96 -18.67 7.60
CA GLU A 426 -8.31 -17.36 7.54
C GLU A 426 -8.19 -16.88 6.09
N ASN A 427 -8.07 -15.56 5.92
CA ASN A 427 -7.79 -15.01 4.60
C ASN A 427 -6.41 -15.52 4.15
N ALA A 428 -6.28 -15.87 2.88
CA ALA A 428 -5.08 -16.51 2.34
C ALA A 428 -4.45 -15.66 1.25
N LEU A 429 -3.12 -15.66 1.12
CA LEU A 429 -2.44 -14.95 0.04
C LEU A 429 -2.39 -15.83 -1.22
N ALA A 430 -2.73 -15.24 -2.36
CA ALA A 430 -2.57 -15.82 -3.68
C ALA A 430 -1.51 -15.03 -4.45
N ASP A 431 -0.37 -15.65 -4.73
CA ASP A 431 0.67 -15.07 -5.57
C ASP A 431 0.34 -15.33 -7.03
N ILE A 432 -0.03 -14.28 -7.73
CA ILE A 432 -0.32 -14.32 -9.16
C ILE A 432 0.98 -14.15 -9.92
N LYS A 433 1.25 -15.06 -10.85
CA LYS A 433 2.43 -15.08 -11.74
C LYS A 433 2.01 -14.92 -13.20
N THR A 434 2.90 -14.38 -14.00
CA THR A 434 2.65 -14.07 -15.41
C THR A 434 2.22 -15.31 -16.20
N GLY A 435 1.04 -15.27 -16.80
CA GLY A 435 0.48 -16.33 -17.62
C GLY A 435 0.08 -17.61 -16.86
N GLU A 436 0.24 -17.64 -15.52
CA GLU A 436 -0.04 -18.82 -14.70
C GLU A 436 -1.41 -18.72 -14.01
N THR A 437 -1.97 -19.86 -13.61
CA THR A 437 -3.16 -19.91 -12.74
C THR A 437 -2.75 -20.31 -11.33
N ALA A 438 -2.79 -19.37 -10.40
CA ALA A 438 -2.63 -19.62 -8.98
C ALA A 438 -3.85 -20.42 -8.48
N ASN A 439 -3.59 -21.51 -7.75
CA ASN A 439 -4.65 -22.35 -7.18
C ASN A 439 -4.61 -22.23 -5.66
N LEU A 440 -5.75 -21.98 -5.05
CA LEU A 440 -5.89 -21.83 -3.60
C LEU A 440 -7.03 -22.71 -3.09
N VAL A 441 -6.97 -23.14 -1.83
CA VAL A 441 -8.06 -23.92 -1.21
C VAL A 441 -8.47 -23.31 0.13
N GLY A 442 -9.76 -23.01 0.29
CA GLY A 442 -10.35 -22.55 1.55
C GLY A 442 -10.97 -23.70 2.33
N VAL A 443 -10.44 -24.00 3.51
CA VAL A 443 -10.91 -25.12 4.33
C VAL A 443 -11.70 -24.62 5.55
N TYR A 444 -13.00 -24.89 5.58
CA TYR A 444 -13.86 -24.59 6.71
C TYR A 444 -13.81 -25.74 7.73
N SER A 445 -13.80 -25.42 9.02
CA SER A 445 -13.90 -26.41 10.09
C SER A 445 -15.24 -26.30 10.80
N GLN A 446 -15.82 -27.42 11.22
CA GLN A 446 -17.09 -27.40 11.94
C GLN A 446 -16.86 -26.92 13.37
N GLN A 447 -17.67 -25.96 13.84
CA GLN A 447 -17.55 -25.44 15.21
C GLN A 447 -17.88 -26.53 16.25
N GLY A 448 -16.92 -26.90 17.10
CA GLY A 448 -17.13 -27.81 18.24
C GLY A 448 -16.23 -29.06 18.34
N ALA A 449 -15.19 -29.23 17.51
CA ALA A 449 -14.27 -30.37 17.62
C ALA A 449 -13.16 -30.13 18.69
N ALA A 450 -12.98 -31.05 19.65
CA ALA A 450 -11.95 -30.95 20.70
C ALA A 450 -10.55 -31.40 20.20
N GLN A 451 -9.50 -30.62 20.47
CA GLN A 451 -8.09 -30.96 20.16
C GLN A 451 -7.47 -31.90 21.22
N SER A 452 -6.71 -32.91 20.79
CA SER A 452 -5.94 -33.80 21.68
C SER A 452 -4.49 -33.34 21.82
N ILE A 453 -3.98 -33.24 23.06
CA ILE A 453 -2.57 -32.89 23.33
C ILE A 453 -1.74 -34.17 23.45
N LEU A 454 -0.63 -34.25 22.71
CA LEU A 454 0.34 -35.35 22.68
C LEU A 454 1.73 -34.81 23.07
N TYR A 455 2.49 -35.56 23.85
CA TYR A 455 3.82 -35.15 24.33
C TYR A 455 4.91 -36.01 23.71
N VAL A 456 6.02 -35.40 23.31
CA VAL A 456 7.15 -36.08 22.68
C VAL A 456 8.45 -35.75 23.41
N ASN A 457 9.11 -36.77 23.95
CA ASN A 457 10.47 -36.68 24.49
C ASN A 457 11.27 -37.92 24.09
N ARG A 458 12.33 -37.74 23.28
CA ARG A 458 13.22 -38.84 22.85
C ARG A 458 14.00 -39.50 23.98
N ASN A 459 14.20 -38.78 25.09
CA ASN A 459 15.07 -39.21 26.20
C ASN A 459 14.29 -39.66 27.44
N ASP A 460 12.99 -39.41 27.50
CA ASP A 460 12.13 -39.77 28.64
C ASP A 460 10.86 -40.50 28.16
N PRO A 461 10.73 -41.81 28.42
CA PRO A 461 9.55 -42.58 28.01
C PRO A 461 8.25 -42.17 28.75
N PHE A 462 8.34 -41.30 29.76
CA PHE A 462 7.20 -40.80 30.52
C PHE A 462 6.95 -39.30 30.32
N CYS A 463 7.73 -38.60 29.49
CA CYS A 463 7.57 -37.16 29.19
C CYS A 463 7.33 -36.30 30.45
N GLY A 464 8.11 -36.50 31.51
CA GLY A 464 7.96 -35.78 32.77
C GLY A 464 6.64 -36.05 33.51
N GLY A 465 6.01 -37.20 33.26
CA GLY A 465 4.70 -37.59 33.81
C GLY A 465 3.50 -37.16 32.97
N LYS A 466 3.70 -36.64 31.76
CA LYS A 466 2.63 -36.25 30.82
C LYS A 466 2.21 -37.44 29.94
N ALA A 467 0.90 -37.57 29.68
CA ALA A 467 0.35 -38.66 28.87
C ALA A 467 -0.70 -38.12 27.87
N PRO A 468 -0.76 -38.66 26.64
CA PRO A 468 0.10 -39.71 26.08
C PRO A 468 1.51 -39.20 25.71
N CYS A 469 2.53 -40.00 26.00
CA CYS A 469 3.95 -39.73 25.72
C CYS A 469 4.47 -40.60 24.58
N TYR A 470 5.25 -40.01 23.67
CA TYR A 470 5.85 -40.67 22.52
C TYR A 470 7.36 -40.41 22.46
N ALA A 471 8.11 -41.42 22.00
CA ALA A 471 9.55 -41.32 21.84
C ALA A 471 9.97 -40.60 20.54
N SER A 472 9.04 -40.39 19.60
CA SER A 472 9.26 -39.74 18.31
C SER A 472 8.08 -38.88 17.89
N ILE A 473 8.34 -37.87 17.07
CA ILE A 473 7.31 -36.98 16.53
C ILE A 473 6.41 -37.77 15.57
N LYS A 474 7.00 -38.66 14.76
CA LYS A 474 6.28 -39.56 13.86
C LYS A 474 5.29 -40.46 14.62
N ALA A 475 5.66 -41.00 15.78
CA ALA A 475 4.75 -41.84 16.56
C ALA A 475 3.57 -41.06 17.14
N ALA A 476 3.77 -39.80 17.53
CA ALA A 476 2.67 -38.90 17.93
C ALA A 476 1.77 -38.54 16.74
N LEU A 477 2.35 -38.36 15.55
CA LEU A 477 1.58 -38.15 14.32
C LEU A 477 0.73 -39.36 13.95
N ASP A 478 1.22 -40.57 14.13
CA ASP A 478 0.49 -41.80 13.79
C ASP A 478 -0.57 -42.22 14.83
N ALA A 479 -0.63 -41.52 15.97
CA ALA A 479 -1.65 -41.75 17.00
C ALA A 479 -3.09 -41.45 16.48
N PRO A 480 -4.15 -42.08 17.02
CA PRO A 480 -5.52 -41.75 16.62
C PRO A 480 -5.94 -40.33 17.05
N GLY A 481 -6.68 -39.61 16.19
CA GLY A 481 -7.25 -38.27 16.46
C GLY A 481 -7.14 -37.32 15.26
N GLU A 482 -8.20 -36.52 15.00
CA GLU A 482 -8.27 -35.64 13.80
C GLU A 482 -7.66 -34.24 14.01
N ALA A 483 -7.62 -33.75 15.25
CA ALA A 483 -7.02 -32.47 15.61
C ALA A 483 -6.03 -32.65 16.77
N LYS A 484 -4.73 -32.49 16.52
CA LYS A 484 -3.64 -32.79 17.46
C LYS A 484 -2.79 -31.56 17.75
N LEU A 485 -2.44 -31.36 19.03
CA LEU A 485 -1.33 -30.52 19.47
C LEU A 485 -0.21 -31.43 19.95
N ILE A 486 0.94 -31.42 19.28
CA ILE A 486 2.11 -32.22 19.60
C ILE A 486 3.16 -31.30 20.24
N MET A 487 3.37 -31.42 21.54
CA MET A 487 4.42 -30.70 22.25
C MET A 487 5.69 -31.55 22.25
N VAL A 488 6.83 -30.97 21.86
CA VAL A 488 8.10 -31.69 21.67
C VAL A 488 9.22 -31.02 22.45
N THR A 489 10.04 -31.82 23.12
CA THR A 489 11.22 -31.28 23.81
C THR A 489 12.29 -30.78 22.84
N GLN A 490 13.13 -29.86 23.29
CA GLN A 490 14.24 -29.30 22.53
C GLN A 490 15.25 -30.36 22.07
N GLY A 491 15.89 -30.10 20.93
CA GLY A 491 16.94 -30.96 20.37
C GLY A 491 16.61 -31.53 18.99
N ASN A 492 17.58 -32.22 18.41
CA ASN A 492 17.47 -32.76 17.05
C ASN A 492 16.91 -34.18 17.05
N TYR A 493 15.72 -34.37 16.49
CA TYR A 493 15.06 -35.67 16.37
C TYR A 493 15.49 -36.42 15.10
N GLY A 494 15.99 -35.72 14.08
CA GLY A 494 16.49 -36.34 12.86
C GLY A 494 15.44 -37.13 12.07
N GLU A 495 14.15 -36.84 12.27
CA GLU A 495 13.03 -37.56 11.66
C GLU A 495 12.58 -36.91 10.34
N ASP A 496 12.12 -37.75 9.40
CA ASP A 496 11.36 -37.31 8.23
C ASP A 496 9.87 -37.43 8.55
N LEU A 497 9.16 -36.30 8.57
CA LEU A 497 7.74 -36.24 8.91
C LEU A 497 6.90 -36.29 7.65
N GLU A 498 6.16 -37.38 7.44
CA GLU A 498 5.24 -37.55 6.31
C GLU A 498 3.77 -37.55 6.78
N PHE A 499 2.96 -36.62 6.26
CA PHE A 499 1.54 -36.47 6.58
C PHE A 499 0.69 -36.98 5.42
N THR A 500 0.24 -38.23 5.52
CA THR A 500 -0.50 -38.93 4.45
C THR A 500 -2.02 -38.95 4.67
N GLN A 501 -2.51 -38.46 5.80
CA GLN A 501 -3.93 -38.46 6.20
C GLN A 501 -4.42 -37.05 6.52
N ASN A 502 -5.67 -36.73 6.14
CA ASN A 502 -6.30 -35.43 6.39
C ASN A 502 -6.48 -35.15 7.90
N GLN A 503 -5.49 -34.53 8.53
CA GLN A 503 -5.46 -34.19 9.96
C GLN A 503 -5.00 -32.75 10.16
N ASN A 504 -5.50 -32.09 11.21
CA ASN A 504 -5.03 -30.78 11.64
C ASN A 504 -4.04 -30.97 12.80
N VAL A 505 -2.74 -30.77 12.54
CA VAL A 505 -1.69 -30.97 13.52
C VAL A 505 -0.97 -29.65 13.79
N LYS A 506 -0.86 -29.28 15.07
CA LYS A 506 0.09 -28.26 15.53
C LYS A 506 1.27 -28.96 16.21
N ILE A 507 2.50 -28.66 15.82
CA ILE A 507 3.73 -29.10 16.49
C ILE A 507 4.36 -27.89 17.18
N GLU A 508 4.56 -27.99 18.48
CA GLU A 508 5.25 -26.99 19.28
C GLU A 508 6.57 -27.57 19.83
N GLY A 509 7.69 -27.06 19.35
CA GLY A 509 9.02 -27.52 19.69
C GLY A 509 9.71 -26.71 20.79
N GLY A 510 10.84 -27.24 21.24
CA GLY A 510 11.79 -26.58 22.10
C GLY A 510 11.45 -26.60 23.59
N TYR A 511 10.55 -27.46 24.03
CA TYR A 511 10.25 -27.59 25.45
C TYR A 511 11.42 -28.19 26.26
N ASN A 512 11.57 -27.77 27.51
CA ASN A 512 12.39 -28.52 28.48
C ASN A 512 11.72 -29.88 28.83
N ASP A 513 12.44 -30.76 29.54
CA ASP A 513 11.94 -32.11 29.86
C ASP A 513 10.64 -32.12 30.68
N ALA A 514 10.32 -31.00 31.34
CA ALA A 514 9.10 -30.80 32.12
C ALA A 514 7.92 -30.20 31.31
N PHE A 515 8.13 -29.82 30.05
CA PHE A 515 7.16 -29.12 29.19
C PHE A 515 6.62 -27.79 29.78
N GLY A 516 7.43 -27.11 30.61
CA GLY A 516 7.06 -25.87 31.30
C GLY A 516 7.72 -24.61 30.74
N GLU A 517 8.91 -24.74 30.15
CA GLU A 517 9.69 -23.63 29.57
C GLU A 517 10.18 -24.03 28.18
N ARG A 518 10.47 -23.04 27.34
CA ARG A 518 11.00 -23.25 25.99
C ARG A 518 12.43 -22.71 25.86
N GLY A 519 13.30 -23.51 25.25
CA GLY A 519 14.70 -23.22 24.97
C GLY A 519 15.01 -23.33 23.47
N TYR A 520 16.03 -24.12 23.10
CA TYR A 520 16.44 -24.31 21.71
C TYR A 520 15.34 -24.97 20.86
N PRO A 521 15.24 -24.68 19.56
CA PRO A 521 14.22 -25.30 18.71
C PRO A 521 14.35 -26.81 18.66
N THR A 522 13.23 -27.48 18.42
CA THR A 522 13.22 -28.90 18.04
C THR A 522 13.59 -28.99 16.57
N ALA A 523 14.56 -29.83 16.19
CA ALA A 523 14.97 -29.98 14.79
C ALA A 523 14.52 -31.33 14.21
N VAL A 524 14.09 -31.31 12.94
CA VAL A 524 13.71 -32.48 12.12
C VAL A 524 14.47 -32.46 10.80
N SER A 525 14.59 -33.63 10.16
CA SER A 525 15.32 -33.77 8.89
C SER A 525 14.50 -33.21 7.73
N LYS A 526 13.24 -33.63 7.61
CA LYS A 526 12.35 -33.24 6.51
C LYS A 526 10.89 -33.19 6.96
N VAL A 527 10.08 -32.38 6.28
CA VAL A 527 8.62 -32.34 6.44
C VAL A 527 7.96 -32.43 5.07
N SER A 528 7.06 -33.41 4.90
CA SER A 528 6.27 -33.62 3.68
C SER A 528 4.79 -33.76 4.05
N VAL A 529 3.98 -32.75 3.71
CA VAL A 529 2.53 -32.81 3.89
C VAL A 529 1.92 -33.22 2.55
N MET A 530 1.11 -34.29 2.52
CA MET A 530 0.39 -34.73 1.31
C MET A 530 -1.12 -34.43 1.39
N ASN A 531 -1.71 -34.43 2.60
CA ASN A 531 -3.12 -34.13 2.83
C ASN A 531 -3.32 -33.70 4.31
N GLY A 532 -3.91 -32.54 4.60
CA GLY A 532 -4.09 -32.00 5.97
C GLY A 532 -3.36 -30.67 6.23
N THR A 533 -3.38 -30.19 7.48
CA THR A 533 -2.76 -28.92 7.91
C THR A 533 -1.69 -29.19 8.96
N LEU A 534 -0.47 -28.71 8.73
CA LEU A 534 0.60 -28.68 9.74
C LEU A 534 0.92 -27.23 10.12
N VAL A 535 0.71 -26.91 11.38
CA VAL A 535 1.20 -25.66 12.00
C VAL A 535 2.41 -26.00 12.84
N THR A 536 3.52 -25.32 12.65
CA THR A 536 4.74 -25.52 13.45
C THR A 536 5.06 -24.28 14.25
N ASP A 537 5.58 -24.46 15.45
CA ASP A 537 6.03 -23.40 16.33
C ASP A 537 7.33 -23.88 16.99
N ASN A 538 8.42 -23.12 16.82
CA ASN A 538 9.76 -23.47 17.31
C ASN A 538 10.30 -24.83 16.81
N LEU A 539 10.05 -25.14 15.53
CA LEU A 539 10.52 -26.33 14.82
C LEU A 539 11.48 -25.93 13.68
N GLU A 540 12.68 -26.52 13.65
CA GLU A 540 13.73 -26.30 12.64
C GLU A 540 13.78 -27.48 11.64
N ILE A 541 13.89 -27.21 10.34
CA ILE A 541 14.07 -28.23 9.29
C ILE A 541 15.50 -28.16 8.76
N ARG A 542 16.26 -29.26 8.78
CA ARG A 542 17.72 -29.25 8.56
C ARG A 542 18.23 -29.64 7.16
N ASP A 543 17.37 -30.00 6.21
CA ASP A 543 17.83 -30.42 4.87
C ASP A 543 18.04 -29.25 3.90
N ASN A 544 19.25 -29.21 3.31
CA ASN A 544 19.73 -28.23 2.32
C ASN A 544 19.65 -28.79 0.88
N SER A 545 18.87 -29.86 0.64
CA SER A 545 18.65 -30.43 -0.69
C SER A 545 17.19 -30.29 -1.14
N SER A 546 16.98 -29.42 -2.12
CA SER A 546 15.85 -29.39 -3.08
C SER A 546 14.53 -30.00 -2.62
N ALA A 547 13.74 -29.29 -1.81
CA ALA A 547 12.38 -29.72 -1.50
C ALA A 547 11.44 -29.47 -2.70
N THR A 548 11.26 -30.50 -3.53
CA THR A 548 10.04 -30.66 -4.32
C THR A 548 8.93 -31.05 -3.34
N VAL A 549 7.93 -30.18 -3.11
CA VAL A 549 6.72 -30.59 -2.38
C VAL A 549 5.48 -29.97 -3.02
N ALA A 550 4.66 -30.85 -3.60
CA ALA A 550 3.27 -30.63 -3.90
C ALA A 550 2.42 -30.85 -2.63
N GLN A 551 1.33 -30.07 -2.52
CA GLN A 551 0.13 -30.32 -1.70
C GLN A 551 0.28 -30.46 -0.18
N GLY A 552 0.48 -29.35 0.52
CA GLY A 552 0.13 -29.22 1.94
C GLY A 552 0.74 -27.99 2.58
N ASN A 553 -0.10 -27.15 3.19
CA ASN A 553 0.35 -25.92 3.85
C ASN A 553 1.23 -26.27 5.05
N ILE A 554 2.53 -26.00 4.94
CA ILE A 554 3.38 -25.68 6.09
C ILE A 554 3.24 -24.18 6.25
N ALA A 555 2.51 -23.73 7.28
CA ALA A 555 2.56 -22.33 7.67
C ALA A 555 3.97 -22.04 8.19
N LYS A 556 4.87 -21.59 7.30
CA LYS A 556 6.12 -20.94 7.69
C LYS A 556 5.77 -19.57 8.27
N ASP A 557 6.50 -19.16 9.31
CA ASP A 557 6.40 -17.83 9.89
C ASP A 557 6.35 -16.74 8.81
N LYS A 558 5.60 -15.67 9.09
CA LYS A 558 5.39 -14.50 8.23
C LYS A 558 6.71 -13.77 7.93
N HIS A 559 7.58 -14.31 7.09
CA HIS A 559 8.83 -13.65 6.72
C HIS A 559 9.12 -13.76 5.22
N PRO A 560 9.53 -12.65 4.57
CA PRO A 560 10.11 -12.70 3.23
C PRO A 560 11.43 -13.49 3.25
N PRO A 561 11.88 -14.03 2.11
CA PRO A 561 13.07 -14.85 2.04
C PRO A 561 14.35 -14.07 2.40
N GLU A 562 15.25 -14.72 3.13
CA GLU A 562 16.61 -14.26 3.49
C GLU A 562 17.47 -13.81 2.28
N ALA A 563 17.06 -14.17 1.06
CA ALA A 563 17.74 -13.93 -0.21
C ALA A 563 17.71 -12.46 -0.70
N ASP A 564 16.83 -11.62 -0.15
CA ASP A 564 16.73 -10.20 -0.57
C ASP A 564 17.77 -9.31 0.11
N ILE A 565 18.36 -9.79 1.22
CA ILE A 565 19.36 -9.04 2.02
C ILE A 565 20.75 -9.70 1.97
N TYR A 566 20.82 -11.02 1.75
CA TYR A 566 22.08 -11.75 1.59
C TYR A 566 22.17 -12.39 0.20
N SER A 567 23.33 -12.27 -0.46
CA SER A 567 23.69 -13.09 -1.62
C SER A 567 24.88 -13.98 -1.24
N ASP A 568 24.79 -15.29 -1.47
CA ASP A 568 25.86 -16.25 -1.18
C ASP A 568 26.40 -16.19 0.26
N GLY A 569 25.52 -15.99 1.25
CA GLY A 569 25.89 -15.91 2.67
C GLY A 569 26.68 -14.65 3.05
N LYS A 570 26.70 -13.62 2.17
CA LYS A 570 27.28 -12.30 2.45
C LYS A 570 26.20 -11.21 2.34
N ARG A 571 26.24 -10.26 3.28
CA ARG A 571 25.33 -9.10 3.35
C ARG A 571 25.50 -8.23 2.09
N ARG A 572 24.40 -7.84 1.44
CA ARG A 572 24.43 -6.86 0.35
C ARG A 572 24.81 -5.48 0.92
N THR A 573 25.83 -4.84 0.36
CA THR A 573 26.30 -3.50 0.75
C THR A 573 25.55 -2.41 -0.02
N GLY A 574 25.23 -1.28 0.60
CA GLY A 574 24.67 -0.11 -0.09
C GLY A 574 23.15 -0.10 -0.30
N LEU A 575 22.38 -0.76 0.57
CA LEU A 575 20.91 -0.68 0.56
C LEU A 575 20.44 0.74 0.92
N SER A 576 19.66 1.36 0.04
CA SER A 576 19.04 2.66 0.26
C SER A 576 17.82 2.55 1.19
N LEU A 577 17.34 3.66 1.77
CA LEU A 577 16.09 3.67 2.53
C LEU A 577 14.91 3.15 1.70
N ALA A 578 14.91 3.41 0.38
CA ALA A 578 13.89 2.89 -0.52
C ALA A 578 13.95 1.35 -0.61
N ASP A 579 15.14 0.76 -0.65
CA ASP A 579 15.31 -0.70 -0.64
C ASP A 579 14.83 -1.29 0.69
N LEU A 580 15.14 -0.63 1.82
CA LEU A 580 14.72 -1.08 3.14
C LEU A 580 13.20 -0.97 3.32
N THR A 581 12.61 0.13 2.86
CA THR A 581 11.16 0.36 2.93
C THR A 581 10.40 -0.60 2.00
N ALA A 582 11.02 -1.06 0.91
CA ALA A 582 10.44 -2.07 0.03
C ALA A 582 10.47 -3.49 0.63
N ILE A 583 11.41 -3.78 1.53
CA ILE A 583 11.59 -5.09 2.18
C ILE A 583 10.72 -5.22 3.44
N VAL A 584 10.50 -4.11 4.16
CA VAL A 584 9.79 -4.11 5.43
C VAL A 584 8.27 -4.25 5.23
N VAL A 585 7.66 -5.17 5.99
CA VAL A 585 6.22 -5.39 5.98
C VAL A 585 5.52 -4.23 6.69
N ARG A 586 4.53 -3.62 6.04
CA ARG A 586 3.76 -2.52 6.65
C ARG A 586 3.12 -2.92 7.98
N GLY A 587 3.20 -2.02 8.96
CA GLY A 587 2.63 -2.20 10.30
C GLY A 587 3.54 -2.94 11.29
N THR A 588 4.73 -3.39 10.89
CA THR A 588 5.71 -3.96 11.84
C THR A 588 6.48 -2.86 12.58
N VAL A 589 7.19 -3.25 13.64
CA VAL A 589 8.06 -2.32 14.38
C VAL A 589 9.18 -1.73 13.51
N GLU A 590 9.68 -2.46 12.52
CA GLU A 590 10.69 -1.97 11.58
C GLU A 590 10.09 -0.93 10.61
N ASP A 591 8.82 -1.08 10.22
CA ASP A 591 8.10 -0.09 9.41
C ASP A 591 7.92 1.20 10.21
N HIS A 592 7.56 1.07 11.49
CA HIS A 592 7.46 2.20 12.40
C HIS A 592 8.80 2.89 12.63
N LEU A 593 9.90 2.13 12.78
CA LEU A 593 11.25 2.69 12.87
C LEU A 593 11.61 3.48 11.60
N LEU A 594 11.43 2.90 10.41
CA LEU A 594 11.78 3.55 9.16
C LEU A 594 10.93 4.80 8.90
N ASN A 595 9.63 4.77 9.19
CA ASN A 595 8.76 5.93 9.00
C ASN A 595 9.02 7.04 10.04
N SER A 596 9.32 6.67 11.29
CA SER A 596 9.52 7.64 12.37
C SER A 596 10.94 8.18 12.48
N ARG A 597 11.94 7.52 11.87
CA ARG A 597 13.38 7.84 11.98
C ARG A 597 14.15 7.75 10.64
N SER A 598 13.46 7.69 9.50
CA SER A 598 14.00 7.52 8.12
C SER A 598 15.36 8.17 7.83
N ARG A 599 15.52 9.47 8.12
CA ARG A 599 16.74 10.25 7.82
C ARG A 599 18.00 9.76 8.52
N ILE A 600 17.85 9.03 9.62
CA ILE A 600 18.96 8.55 10.46
C ILE A 600 19.50 7.21 9.93
N ILE A 601 18.64 6.39 9.33
CA ILE A 601 18.92 4.99 9.01
C ILE A 601 19.72 4.85 7.70
N GLU A 602 19.66 5.81 6.78
CA GLU A 602 20.46 5.82 5.53
C GLU A 602 21.98 5.88 5.75
N CYS A 603 22.45 6.31 6.92
CA CYS A 603 23.86 6.66 7.14
C CYS A 603 24.70 5.61 7.89
N SER A 604 24.16 4.46 8.34
CA SER A 604 24.85 3.60 9.32
C SER A 604 24.95 2.10 9.05
N TRP A 605 24.68 1.66 7.81
CA TRP A 605 24.60 0.24 7.47
C TRP A 605 25.93 -0.54 7.50
N ASP A 606 27.07 0.13 7.72
CA ASP A 606 28.42 -0.46 7.60
C ASP A 606 29.26 -0.53 8.89
N VAL A 607 28.70 -0.24 10.08
CA VAL A 607 29.47 -0.26 11.34
C VAL A 607 29.39 -1.65 12.01
N LYS A 608 30.53 -2.35 12.13
CA LYS A 608 30.67 -3.53 13.02
C LYS A 608 31.53 -3.17 14.23
N ASN A 609 31.13 -3.61 15.43
CA ASN A 609 31.91 -3.45 16.65
C ASN A 609 31.88 -4.74 17.51
N GLU A 610 32.88 -4.92 18.38
CA GLU A 610 33.03 -6.06 19.28
C GLU A 610 31.95 -6.11 20.40
N ASP A 611 31.19 -5.02 20.61
CA ASP A 611 30.07 -4.92 21.56
C ASP A 611 28.72 -5.46 21.00
N SER A 612 28.69 -6.03 19.79
CA SER A 612 27.43 -6.42 19.12
C SER A 612 26.62 -7.48 19.86
N LEU A 613 27.25 -8.28 20.73
CA LEU A 613 26.57 -9.36 21.44
C LEU A 613 25.54 -8.85 22.46
N PHE A 614 25.88 -7.84 23.26
CA PHE A 614 24.96 -7.28 24.26
C PHE A 614 23.82 -6.51 23.60
N ILE A 615 24.13 -5.67 22.60
CA ILE A 615 23.12 -4.89 21.86
C ILE A 615 22.12 -5.84 21.18
N GLY A 616 22.62 -6.88 20.51
CA GLY A 616 21.79 -7.90 19.89
C GLY A 616 20.92 -8.67 20.88
N GLU A 617 21.44 -9.05 22.05
CA GLU A 617 20.62 -9.67 23.11
C GLU A 617 19.59 -8.70 23.70
N PHE A 618 19.94 -7.43 23.88
CA PHE A 618 19.01 -6.42 24.34
C PHE A 618 17.85 -6.24 23.35
N ILE A 619 18.15 -6.17 22.06
CA ILE A 619 17.13 -6.14 21.00
C ILE A 619 16.24 -7.38 21.09
N ARG A 620 16.82 -8.59 21.16
CA ARG A 620 16.04 -9.83 21.32
C ARG A 620 15.15 -9.79 22.56
N ASN A 621 15.64 -9.24 23.67
CA ASN A 621 14.87 -9.07 24.91
C ASN A 621 13.67 -8.14 24.69
N ILE A 622 13.86 -7.02 23.98
CA ILE A 622 12.77 -6.12 23.59
C ILE A 622 11.71 -6.88 22.80
N TYR A 623 12.08 -7.60 21.73
CA TYR A 623 11.12 -8.36 20.90
C TYR A 623 10.34 -9.40 21.70
N ARG A 624 11.02 -10.17 22.56
CA ARG A 624 10.38 -11.23 23.36
C ARG A 624 9.31 -10.68 24.31
N HIS A 625 9.61 -9.57 24.98
CA HIS A 625 8.72 -9.05 26.03
C HIS A 625 7.74 -7.98 25.55
N SER A 626 8.09 -7.20 24.52
CA SER A 626 7.16 -6.24 23.91
C SER A 626 6.31 -6.83 22.79
N LEU A 627 6.80 -7.80 22.01
CA LEU A 627 6.05 -8.32 20.84
C LEU A 627 5.69 -9.81 20.96
N GLY A 628 6.28 -10.55 21.91
CA GLY A 628 5.99 -11.98 22.09
C GLY A 628 6.56 -12.88 20.98
N ARG A 629 7.58 -12.40 20.26
CA ARG A 629 8.26 -13.13 19.17
C ARG A 629 9.77 -12.85 19.19
N ASN A 630 10.54 -13.59 18.39
CA ASN A 630 11.95 -13.28 18.15
C ASN A 630 12.10 -12.33 16.93
N PRO A 631 13.17 -11.51 16.89
CA PRO A 631 13.49 -10.69 15.72
C PRO A 631 13.94 -11.55 14.54
N GLN A 632 13.75 -11.02 13.33
CA GLN A 632 14.39 -11.58 12.15
C GLN A 632 15.91 -11.34 12.18
N PRO A 633 16.73 -12.23 11.56
CA PRO A 633 18.17 -12.05 11.50
C PRO A 633 18.57 -10.66 10.98
N TRP A 634 17.93 -10.20 9.90
CA TRP A 634 18.19 -8.88 9.33
C TRP A 634 17.67 -7.71 10.18
N ALA A 635 16.63 -7.93 10.98
CA ALA A 635 16.06 -6.89 11.83
C ALA A 635 17.06 -6.55 12.95
N ILE A 636 17.76 -7.55 13.48
CA ILE A 636 18.86 -7.32 14.45
C ILE A 636 19.91 -6.38 13.84
N ASP A 637 20.36 -6.65 12.62
CA ASP A 637 21.35 -5.82 11.93
C ASP A 637 20.86 -4.37 11.73
N LEU A 638 19.58 -4.17 11.39
CA LEU A 638 18.97 -2.84 11.25
C LEU A 638 18.96 -2.09 12.60
N TRP A 639 18.53 -2.74 13.67
CA TRP A 639 18.45 -2.13 15.01
C TRP A 639 19.83 -1.85 15.60
N GLU A 640 20.80 -2.74 15.41
CA GLU A 640 22.19 -2.51 15.82
C GLU A 640 22.78 -1.30 15.08
N SER A 641 22.56 -1.19 13.77
CA SER A 641 22.96 -0.02 12.97
C SER A 641 22.32 1.28 13.48
N TYR A 642 21.05 1.24 13.91
CA TYR A 642 20.37 2.40 14.46
C TYR A 642 20.94 2.83 15.82
N VAL A 643 21.14 1.87 16.74
CA VAL A 643 21.77 2.10 18.06
C VAL A 643 23.16 2.72 17.90
N LEU A 644 23.98 2.13 17.04
CA LEU A 644 25.35 2.60 16.79
C LEU A 644 25.38 3.99 16.17
N TYR A 645 24.44 4.31 15.28
CA TYR A 645 24.36 5.65 14.71
C TYR A 645 24.08 6.70 15.78
N LEU A 646 23.06 6.48 16.62
CA LEU A 646 22.72 7.43 17.68
C LEU A 646 23.88 7.59 18.65
N SER A 647 24.50 6.48 19.08
CA SER A 647 25.66 6.55 19.96
C SER A 647 26.85 7.30 19.32
N ASN A 648 27.19 7.02 18.06
CA ASN A 648 28.43 7.52 17.45
C ASN A 648 28.28 8.91 16.82
N ILE A 649 27.18 9.17 16.11
CA ILE A 649 26.97 10.43 15.39
C ILE A 649 26.38 11.48 16.33
N TYR A 650 25.39 11.10 17.15
CA TYR A 650 24.79 12.04 18.08
C TYR A 650 25.67 12.17 19.33
N ARG A 651 26.60 11.23 19.59
CA ARG A 651 27.51 11.24 20.75
C ARG A 651 26.74 11.35 22.07
N ILE A 652 25.61 10.65 22.17
CA ILE A 652 24.73 10.60 23.34
C ILE A 652 24.83 9.23 24.04
N SER A 653 24.46 9.19 25.32
CA SER A 653 24.63 8.00 26.16
C SER A 653 23.65 6.87 25.81
N MET A 654 24.08 5.64 26.08
CA MET A 654 23.31 4.43 25.76
C MET A 654 21.97 4.37 26.50
N GLU A 655 21.83 5.03 27.66
CA GLU A 655 20.56 5.17 28.37
C GLU A 655 19.48 5.81 27.49
N ILE A 656 19.83 6.93 26.83
CA ILE A 656 18.91 7.64 25.93
C ILE A 656 18.73 6.90 24.62
N VAL A 657 19.79 6.27 24.09
CA VAL A 657 19.70 5.47 22.87
C VAL A 657 18.69 4.33 23.05
N PHE A 658 18.82 3.55 24.12
CA PHE A 658 17.89 2.46 24.40
C PHE A 658 16.50 2.95 24.80
N TRP A 659 16.38 4.10 25.48
CA TRP A 659 15.07 4.72 25.69
C TRP A 659 14.34 5.01 24.36
N ASP A 660 15.03 5.60 23.37
CA ASP A 660 14.39 5.90 22.08
C ASP A 660 14.04 4.61 21.33
N VAL A 661 14.95 3.62 21.30
CA VAL A 661 14.68 2.30 20.72
C VAL A 661 13.44 1.66 21.33
N VAL A 662 13.39 1.54 22.66
CA VAL A 662 12.25 0.95 23.36
C VAL A 662 10.99 1.77 23.11
N SER A 663 11.08 3.10 23.07
CA SER A 663 9.93 3.95 22.73
C SER A 663 9.37 3.65 21.33
N VAL A 664 10.21 3.34 20.34
CA VAL A 664 9.74 2.94 19.01
C VAL A 664 8.94 1.63 19.10
N PHE A 665 9.40 0.62 19.86
CA PHE A 665 8.63 -0.61 20.04
C PHE A 665 7.27 -0.36 20.68
N PHE A 666 7.23 0.34 21.80
CA PHE A 666 6.01 0.52 22.58
C PHE A 666 5.01 1.51 21.94
N THR A 667 5.45 2.31 20.97
CA THR A 667 4.57 3.19 20.17
C THR A 667 4.23 2.63 18.78
N SER A 668 4.76 1.44 18.45
CA SER A 668 4.48 0.80 17.16
C SER A 668 3.04 0.29 17.08
N GLN A 669 2.49 0.29 15.86
CA GLN A 669 1.18 -0.34 15.60
C GLN A 669 1.15 -1.79 16.09
N GLU A 670 2.25 -2.53 15.86
CA GLU A 670 2.41 -3.92 16.27
C GLU A 670 2.25 -4.13 17.78
N TYR A 671 2.80 -3.24 18.62
CA TYR A 671 2.60 -3.29 20.07
C TYR A 671 1.18 -2.87 20.45
N MET A 672 0.65 -1.80 19.86
CA MET A 672 -0.67 -1.26 20.17
C MET A 672 -1.82 -2.24 19.87
N GLU A 673 -1.66 -3.10 18.85
CA GLU A 673 -2.60 -4.17 18.51
C GLU A 673 -2.76 -5.23 19.62
N ARG A 674 -1.76 -5.36 20.50
CA ARG A 674 -1.83 -6.28 21.66
C ARG A 674 -2.78 -5.80 22.76
N LYS A 675 -3.22 -4.53 22.71
CA LYS A 675 -4.20 -3.94 23.65
C LYS A 675 -3.85 -4.18 25.13
N ARG A 676 -2.57 -4.01 25.48
CA ARG A 676 -2.06 -4.23 26.84
C ARG A 676 -2.71 -3.24 27.81
N SER A 677 -3.06 -3.70 29.00
CA SER A 677 -3.48 -2.83 30.10
C SER A 677 -2.29 -2.04 30.67
N ARG A 678 -2.55 -0.99 31.45
CA ARG A 678 -1.48 -0.21 32.11
C ARG A 678 -0.57 -1.07 33.00
N SER A 679 -1.13 -2.07 33.69
CA SER A 679 -0.35 -2.99 34.53
C SER A 679 0.56 -3.88 33.68
N GLU A 680 0.03 -4.40 32.57
CA GLU A 680 0.78 -5.23 31.62
C GLU A 680 1.86 -4.43 30.88
N PHE A 681 1.60 -3.16 30.56
CA PHE A 681 2.61 -2.24 30.01
C PHE A 681 3.78 -2.03 31.00
N ILE A 682 3.48 -1.86 32.29
CA ILE A 682 4.50 -1.71 33.34
C ILE A 682 5.35 -2.99 33.44
N GLU A 683 4.71 -4.16 33.40
CA GLU A 683 5.37 -5.46 33.40
C GLU A 683 6.31 -5.62 32.19
N ASP A 684 5.78 -5.39 30.98
CA ASP A 684 6.55 -5.45 29.73
C ASP A 684 7.74 -4.47 29.79
N SER A 685 7.55 -3.25 30.31
CA SER A 685 8.60 -2.23 30.41
C SER A 685 9.74 -2.63 31.36
N HIS A 686 9.43 -3.25 32.50
CA HIS A 686 10.46 -3.73 33.45
C HIS A 686 11.24 -4.91 32.88
N LYS A 687 10.55 -5.85 32.22
CA LYS A 687 11.21 -6.97 31.54
C LYS A 687 12.17 -6.50 30.45
N VAL A 688 11.75 -5.48 29.70
CA VAL A 688 12.55 -4.94 28.59
C VAL A 688 13.76 -4.15 29.09
N LEU A 689 13.56 -3.18 29.99
CA LEU A 689 14.64 -2.29 30.42
C LEU A 689 15.47 -2.90 31.56
N LEU A 690 14.84 -3.51 32.56
CA LEU A 690 15.51 -3.99 33.78
C LEU A 690 15.73 -5.50 33.81
N TRP A 691 15.27 -6.24 32.79
CA TRP A 691 15.45 -7.69 32.66
C TRP A 691 14.85 -8.50 33.83
N ARG A 692 13.83 -7.94 34.48
CA ARG A 692 13.10 -8.57 35.58
C ARG A 692 11.65 -8.11 35.64
N GLU A 693 10.87 -8.81 36.45
CA GLU A 693 9.52 -8.37 36.84
C GLU A 693 9.57 -7.17 37.80
N PRO A 694 8.56 -6.28 37.78
CA PRO A 694 8.42 -5.26 38.81
C PRO A 694 8.09 -5.89 40.16
N LEU A 695 8.62 -5.34 41.24
CA LEU A 695 8.16 -5.64 42.59
C LEU A 695 6.75 -5.08 42.78
N ALA A 696 5.95 -5.69 43.65
CA ALA A 696 4.57 -5.24 43.91
C ALA A 696 4.48 -3.76 44.31
N GLU A 697 5.46 -3.26 45.08
CA GLU A 697 5.55 -1.86 45.49
C GLU A 697 5.90 -0.92 44.31
N GLU A 698 6.75 -1.39 43.38
CA GLU A 698 7.09 -0.65 42.16
C GLU A 698 5.88 -0.58 41.21
N SER A 699 5.16 -1.68 41.01
CA SER A 699 3.93 -1.70 40.21
C SER A 699 2.91 -0.69 40.75
N LEU A 700 2.70 -0.66 42.08
CA LEU A 700 1.80 0.30 42.71
C LEU A 700 2.28 1.75 42.56
N TYR A 701 3.58 1.99 42.69
CA TYR A 701 4.19 3.30 42.46
C TYR A 701 3.91 3.80 41.03
N TRP A 702 4.10 2.95 40.02
CA TRP A 702 3.90 3.31 38.62
C TRP A 702 2.43 3.46 38.21
N ILE A 703 1.54 2.62 38.75
CA ILE A 703 0.09 2.73 38.52
C ILE A 703 -0.47 4.02 39.13
N GLY A 704 0.05 4.45 40.27
CA GLY A 704 -0.40 5.64 40.98
C GLY A 704 0.02 6.98 40.36
N ARG A 705 0.88 6.97 39.32
CA ARG A 705 1.37 8.18 38.65
C ARG A 705 0.65 8.40 37.32
N ASN A 706 0.22 9.65 37.09
CA ASN A 706 -0.39 10.08 35.83
C ASN A 706 0.68 10.43 34.77
N TRP A 707 1.67 9.56 34.57
CA TRP A 707 2.72 9.74 33.57
C TRP A 707 2.37 9.06 32.26
N THR A 708 2.76 9.64 31.14
CA THR A 708 2.66 8.98 29.83
C THR A 708 3.51 7.71 29.80
N GLU A 709 3.22 6.81 28.87
CA GLU A 709 4.02 5.59 28.64
C GLU A 709 5.48 5.93 28.37
N ARG A 710 5.74 6.96 27.58
CA ARG A 710 7.11 7.37 27.24
C ARG A 710 7.86 8.04 28.39
N GLN A 711 7.17 8.80 29.23
CA GLN A 711 7.71 9.34 30.48
C GLN A 711 8.11 8.23 31.46
N LEU A 712 7.29 7.18 31.57
CA LEU A 712 7.62 6.00 32.38
C LEU A 712 8.86 5.28 31.84
N LEU A 713 8.91 5.03 30.52
CA LEU A 713 10.08 4.43 29.88
C LEU A 713 11.34 5.28 30.10
N HIS A 714 11.23 6.60 30.02
CA HIS A 714 12.35 7.51 30.28
C HIS A 714 12.83 7.41 31.72
N ALA A 715 11.91 7.37 32.68
CA ALA A 715 12.25 7.22 34.10
C ALA A 715 12.96 5.89 34.40
N LEU A 716 12.50 4.78 33.79
CA LEU A 716 13.17 3.47 33.92
C LEU A 716 14.56 3.48 33.27
N ALA A 717 14.70 4.10 32.09
CA ALA A 717 15.98 4.23 31.39
C ALA A 717 16.97 5.17 32.11
N CYS A 718 16.49 6.07 32.97
CA CYS A 718 17.34 6.91 33.82
C CYS A 718 17.63 6.29 35.19
N SER A 719 17.14 5.08 35.47
CA SER A 719 17.31 4.45 36.78
C SER A 719 18.74 3.97 37.00
N HIS A 720 19.19 4.01 38.27
CA HIS A 720 20.49 3.47 38.67
C HIS A 720 20.66 1.99 38.29
N GLU A 721 19.56 1.24 38.34
CA GLU A 721 19.53 -0.18 37.97
C GLU A 721 19.79 -0.38 36.48
N PHE A 722 19.15 0.41 35.61
CA PHE A 722 19.40 0.35 34.18
C PHE A 722 20.83 0.78 33.84
N THR A 723 21.31 1.87 34.44
CA THR A 723 22.70 2.30 34.27
C THR A 723 23.70 1.24 34.71
N ALA A 724 23.41 0.48 35.79
CA ALA A 724 24.25 -0.63 36.22
C ALA A 724 24.24 -1.79 35.20
N LEU A 725 23.05 -2.16 34.69
CA LEU A 725 22.89 -3.18 33.65
C LEU A 725 23.71 -2.84 32.39
N LEU A 726 23.65 -1.58 31.93
CA LEU A 726 24.44 -1.14 30.77
C LEU A 726 25.94 -1.18 31.03
N LYS A 727 26.40 -0.83 32.24
CA LYS A 727 27.82 -0.88 32.61
C LYS A 727 28.37 -2.31 32.68
N GLU A 728 27.54 -3.28 33.02
CA GLU A 728 27.92 -4.70 32.98
C GLU A 728 27.98 -5.25 31.55
N GLY A 729 27.10 -4.76 30.68
CA GLY A 729 26.93 -5.27 29.31
C GLY A 729 27.81 -4.63 28.23
N LEU A 730 28.30 -3.40 28.43
CA LEU A 730 28.98 -2.61 27.39
C LEU A 730 30.37 -2.13 27.84
N ALA A 731 31.37 -2.23 26.96
CA ALA A 731 32.66 -1.57 27.16
C ALA A 731 32.47 -0.05 27.00
N TRP A 732 32.71 0.69 28.07
CA TRP A 732 32.22 2.06 28.21
C TRP A 732 32.83 3.06 27.21
N ALA A 733 31.97 3.77 26.47
CA ALA A 733 32.30 5.04 25.84
C ALA A 733 31.35 6.10 26.43
N GLU A 734 31.85 6.98 27.30
CA GLU A 734 31.05 8.10 27.78
C GLU A 734 30.71 9.00 26.58
N GLY A 735 29.41 9.12 26.27
CA GLY A 735 28.89 10.12 25.34
C GLY A 735 29.29 11.52 25.79
N ASP A 736 29.17 12.49 24.90
CA ASP A 736 29.52 13.88 25.21
C ASP A 736 28.66 14.39 26.40
N PRO A 737 29.26 14.78 27.54
CA PRO A 737 28.51 15.11 28.75
C PRO A 737 27.46 16.21 28.52
N TRP A 738 27.77 17.18 27.65
CA TRP A 738 26.86 18.26 27.31
C TRP A 738 25.69 17.76 26.45
N ARG A 739 25.98 16.97 25.41
CA ARG A 739 24.93 16.38 24.56
C ARG A 739 24.04 15.43 25.34
N ASN A 740 24.58 14.70 26.30
CA ASN A 740 23.80 13.86 27.20
C ASN A 740 22.78 14.70 27.97
N ILE A 741 23.23 15.79 28.62
CA ILE A 741 22.33 16.70 29.35
C ILE A 741 21.22 17.21 28.42
N LEU A 742 21.56 17.70 27.23
CA LEU A 742 20.57 18.17 26.26
C LEU A 742 19.58 17.08 25.86
N ALA A 743 20.07 15.87 25.59
CA ALA A 743 19.23 14.76 25.17
C ALA A 743 18.21 14.35 26.24
N HIS A 744 18.60 14.34 27.52
CA HIS A 744 17.66 14.10 28.63
C HIS A 744 16.65 15.23 28.82
N VAL A 745 17.06 16.49 28.61
CA VAL A 745 16.14 17.63 28.69
C VAL A 745 15.07 17.54 27.62
N TYR A 746 15.46 17.25 26.37
CA TYR A 746 14.54 17.06 25.26
C TYR A 746 13.67 15.79 25.45
N ALA A 747 14.24 14.68 25.92
CA ALA A 747 13.49 13.46 26.19
C ALA A 747 12.42 13.67 27.27
N GLY A 748 12.76 14.34 28.37
CA GLY A 748 11.82 14.59 29.47
C GLY A 748 10.77 15.67 29.19
N LEU A 749 11.14 16.73 28.47
CA LEU A 749 10.21 17.83 28.18
C LEU A 749 9.38 17.62 26.92
N LEU A 750 10.00 17.11 25.84
CA LEU A 750 9.41 17.05 24.50
C LEU A 750 9.17 15.64 23.98
N ASP A 751 9.51 14.59 24.74
CA ASP A 751 9.40 13.21 24.26
C ASP A 751 10.12 13.05 22.90
N ARG A 752 11.39 13.48 22.77
CA ARG A 752 12.24 13.14 21.62
C ARG A 752 13.69 13.44 21.92
N ILE A 753 14.60 12.94 21.09
CA ILE A 753 15.98 13.41 21.06
C ILE A 753 16.08 14.73 20.28
N PRO A 754 17.06 15.60 20.57
CA PRO A 754 17.32 16.79 19.78
C PRO A 754 17.75 16.42 18.36
N GLU A 755 17.37 17.23 17.37
CA GLU A 755 17.87 17.11 16.00
C GLU A 755 19.34 17.59 15.90
N PRO A 756 20.11 17.19 14.87
CA PRO A 756 21.50 17.60 14.72
C PRO A 756 21.68 19.13 14.67
N ALA A 757 20.72 19.86 14.10
CA ALA A 757 20.73 21.32 14.05
C ALA A 757 20.50 21.93 15.45
N GLU A 758 19.69 21.29 16.31
CA GLU A 758 19.45 21.74 17.68
C GLU A 758 20.68 21.48 18.56
N PHE A 759 21.36 20.33 18.39
CA PHE A 759 22.67 20.12 19.00
C PHE A 759 23.65 21.21 18.57
N ALA A 760 23.79 21.46 17.26
CA ALA A 760 24.71 22.48 16.75
C ALA A 760 24.39 23.89 17.28
N LEU A 761 23.11 24.25 17.37
CA LEU A 761 22.64 25.51 17.94
C LEU A 761 23.12 25.65 19.40
N TRP A 762 22.85 24.64 20.22
CA TRP A 762 23.24 24.62 21.63
C TRP A 762 24.72 24.31 21.87
N GLU A 763 25.52 24.06 20.84
CA GLU A 763 26.98 23.89 20.95
C GLU A 763 27.75 25.15 20.51
N SER A 764 27.12 26.03 19.73
CA SER A 764 27.75 27.23 19.17
C SER A 764 28.04 28.39 20.15
N ASP A 765 27.70 28.24 21.43
CA ASP A 765 27.77 29.32 22.43
C ASP A 765 28.26 28.79 23.79
N ASN A 766 29.39 29.23 24.33
CA ASN A 766 30.11 28.53 25.41
C ASN A 766 29.95 29.17 26.81
N GLY A 767 28.83 28.94 27.52
CA GLY A 767 28.63 29.45 28.89
C GLY A 767 27.85 28.51 29.84
N GLU A 768 28.15 28.57 31.15
CA GLU A 768 27.57 27.70 32.21
C GLU A 768 26.06 27.93 32.48
N ASP A 769 25.49 29.08 32.09
CA ASP A 769 24.05 29.40 32.27
C ASP A 769 23.11 28.72 31.23
N LYS A 770 23.67 27.91 30.32
CA LYS A 770 23.00 27.46 29.09
C LYS A 770 21.87 26.43 29.31
N ILE A 771 21.95 25.56 30.32
CA ILE A 771 20.87 24.57 30.58
C ILE A 771 19.58 25.29 30.98
N ARG A 772 19.70 26.34 31.79
CA ARG A 772 18.55 27.15 32.20
C ARG A 772 17.91 27.81 30.98
N GLU A 773 18.72 28.34 30.08
CA GLU A 773 18.24 28.93 28.83
C GLU A 773 17.57 27.89 27.91
N VAL A 774 18.13 26.69 27.79
CA VAL A 774 17.53 25.58 27.04
C VAL A 774 16.15 25.23 27.61
N ILE A 775 16.06 25.03 28.93
CA ILE A 775 14.79 24.69 29.59
C ILE A 775 13.78 25.83 29.41
N LEU A 776 14.18 27.09 29.58
CA LEU A 776 13.27 28.24 29.41
C LEU A 776 12.77 28.35 27.97
N ASN A 777 13.65 28.14 26.97
CA ASN A 777 13.27 28.20 25.57
C ASN A 777 12.35 27.04 25.18
N ILE A 778 12.63 25.82 25.65
CA ILE A 778 11.75 24.67 25.40
C ILE A 778 10.40 24.87 26.08
N THR A 779 10.37 25.23 27.36
CA THR A 779 9.11 25.39 28.13
C THR A 779 8.26 26.57 27.66
N SER A 780 8.86 27.52 26.92
CA SER A 780 8.15 28.64 26.26
C SER A 780 7.83 28.37 24.80
N SER A 781 8.14 27.18 24.28
CA SER A 781 7.95 26.83 22.87
C SER A 781 6.52 26.37 22.58
N LYS A 782 6.09 26.58 21.34
CA LYS A 782 4.80 26.03 20.84
C LYS A 782 4.76 24.50 20.88
N GLU A 783 5.92 23.86 20.72
CA GLU A 783 6.03 22.41 20.76
C GLU A 783 5.72 21.87 22.17
N PHE A 784 6.28 22.50 23.20
CA PHE A 784 6.00 22.16 24.59
C PHE A 784 4.53 22.42 24.96
N ASP A 785 3.96 23.54 24.51
CA ASP A 785 2.52 23.81 24.72
C ASP A 785 1.61 22.84 23.96
N HIS A 786 2.05 22.32 22.81
CA HIS A 786 1.28 21.35 22.05
C HIS A 786 1.29 19.96 22.69
N ILE A 787 2.44 19.54 23.25
CA ILE A 787 2.59 18.21 23.83
C ILE A 787 2.02 18.11 25.25
N CYS A 788 1.97 19.22 25.98
CA CYS A 788 1.43 19.25 27.33
C CYS A 788 -0.09 19.33 27.33
N THR A 789 -0.75 18.32 27.88
CA THR A 789 -2.22 18.23 27.87
C THR A 789 -2.91 19.03 28.98
N ASN A 790 -2.21 19.32 30.08
CA ASN A 790 -2.68 20.12 31.22
C ASN A 790 -1.51 20.55 32.13
N ASP A 791 -1.79 21.34 33.17
CA ASP A 791 -0.77 21.84 34.12
C ASP A 791 -0.10 20.73 34.96
N GLU A 792 -0.78 19.60 35.17
CA GLU A 792 -0.23 18.43 35.87
C GLU A 792 0.82 17.70 35.01
N ASP A 793 0.59 17.61 33.70
CA ASP A 793 1.55 17.08 32.71
C ASP A 793 2.76 18.01 32.57
N LYS A 794 2.54 19.33 32.52
CA LYS A 794 3.63 20.33 32.57
C LYS A 794 4.51 20.14 33.81
N SER A 795 3.87 19.96 34.97
CA SER A 795 4.55 19.74 36.25
C SER A 795 5.30 18.40 36.26
N SER A 796 4.71 17.34 35.72
CA SER A 796 5.30 15.99 35.66
C SER A 796 6.52 15.94 34.73
N ARG A 797 6.47 16.59 33.56
CA ARG A 797 7.61 16.72 32.63
C ARG A 797 8.75 17.49 33.27
N LEU A 798 8.44 18.63 33.89
CA LEU A 798 9.46 19.42 34.59
C LEU A 798 10.07 18.65 35.76
N TYR A 799 9.24 17.95 36.54
CA TYR A 799 9.68 17.10 37.64
C TYR A 799 10.60 15.97 37.16
N LEU A 800 10.23 15.26 36.10
CA LEU A 800 11.03 14.20 35.49
C LEU A 800 12.38 14.71 34.98
N THR A 801 12.39 15.86 34.29
CA THR A 801 13.62 16.46 33.75
C THR A 801 14.54 16.99 34.85
N LEU A 802 13.99 17.54 35.95
CA LEU A 802 14.78 18.13 37.03
C LEU A 802 15.20 17.12 38.10
N GLU A 803 14.29 16.23 38.54
CA GLU A 803 14.59 15.24 39.59
C GLU A 803 15.15 13.92 39.04
N GLY A 804 14.88 13.56 37.78
CA GLY A 804 15.44 12.37 37.13
C GLY A 804 16.97 12.35 37.05
N ARG A 805 17.63 13.48 37.35
CA ARG A 805 19.08 13.60 37.56
C ARG A 805 19.49 14.21 38.92
N ALA A 806 18.58 14.66 39.77
CA ALA A 806 18.92 15.26 41.07
C ALA A 806 19.36 14.24 42.15
N ALA A 807 19.60 12.98 41.75
CA ALA A 807 20.22 11.95 42.57
C ALA A 807 21.63 11.55 42.09
N TYR A 808 22.34 12.44 41.38
CA TYR A 808 23.78 12.29 41.11
C TYR A 808 24.56 13.40 41.85
N PRO A 809 25.41 13.05 42.84
CA PRO A 809 26.49 13.91 43.33
C PRO A 809 27.55 14.18 42.26
#